data_AF-F5YI42-F1
#
_entry.id   AF-F5YI42-F1
#
_cell.length_a   1.000
_cell.length_b   1.000
_cell.length_c   1.000
_cell.angle_alpha   90.00
_cell.angle_beta   90.00
_cell.angle_gamma   90.00
#
_symmetry.space_group_name_H-M   'P 1'
#
loop_
_entity.id
_entity.type
_entity.pdbx_description
1 polymer ?
#
loop_
_entity_poly.entity_id
_entity_poly.type
_entity_poly.pdbx_seq_one_letter_code
_entity_poly.pdbx_strand_id
1 'polypeptide(L)'
;MNEKQEDALYDFLENNRDPFTLEEVTGFVRLLAFYKHDHLGEEIASFIDSQNIAFKLGPERWVSRRGCFEPLRFVISPTRSELLNGTLIPGHRCVPFANPMLMPQEYSFFYKGRQIPFTTLEGEPEEFYPYYTIFGEEYAPQYVARDNPSNESAFNSDPYEDPPDVSIQTLDMRNLYRELSFVPGDRFVVKTRDWKEGSFELERVGKDEWSKVDLYAWLEAAEGGFEDSFNFLGPGSSTEEQIAYAYWYGGKRMRDVPAYSMEDFLYEQTDRIETTPYGIETRFWFAGREIPDLKRLEGIMDPPDRSPDPFELNLVEKTLNRNGIPVSEDVVKSYILDALFRRDKDISALLERIVPPSVALGKGDRDSLEEYLVGMVKHIGHYYSPFKDAPIGAIRQRMGELHTAVIDLAARLCKGDLDPSWLPKHTFIILSQIQGHASGVMEDLDTDESPPEDELDAMDNSLDSMIETYEDMKDLIEDALDSYRQSNISEVKFPPAGGAEWRIFQVSLGGTDVWRRLALPESCRLGELHALIQALFGWSSGSGYHYFLEEQDPPPSVEEPTPPYGPRRHVPAKRLASELTLGELNLRGGNALIYEYGGKWTVKILLLSRHEPGPGEQIRCVAGAEAAPPEYIDGPMRFRRYLAALEQGAETERQMALRELGKDFDSEAFDINSCNRSLAAVIGKIEL
;
A
#
# COMPACT_ATOMS: atom_id res chain seq x y z
N MET A 1 4.22 -24.25 -15.16
CA MET A 1 5.21 -25.17 -14.55
C MET A 1 4.79 -25.57 -13.13
N ASN A 2 5.38 -26.63 -12.56
CA ASN A 2 5.24 -26.99 -11.14
C ASN A 2 6.58 -26.80 -10.40
N GLU A 3 6.54 -26.78 -9.07
CA GLU A 3 7.72 -26.55 -8.20
C GLU A 3 8.95 -27.39 -8.59
N LYS A 4 8.79 -28.70 -8.86
CA LYS A 4 9.92 -29.56 -9.27
C LYS A 4 10.50 -29.20 -10.64
N GLN A 5 9.69 -28.65 -11.54
CA GLN A 5 10.16 -28.17 -12.84
C GLN A 5 10.88 -26.83 -12.70
N GLU A 6 10.40 -25.97 -11.79
CA GLU A 6 11.04 -24.71 -11.43
C GLU A 6 12.40 -24.96 -10.78
N ASP A 7 12.47 -25.84 -9.78
CA ASP A 7 13.72 -26.27 -9.16
C ASP A 7 14.73 -26.79 -10.19
N ALA A 8 14.27 -27.64 -11.11
CA ALA A 8 15.12 -28.16 -12.18
C ALA A 8 15.57 -27.07 -13.16
N LEU A 9 14.73 -26.05 -13.42
CA LEU A 9 15.10 -24.90 -14.23
C LEU A 9 16.14 -24.04 -13.51
N TYR A 10 15.94 -23.71 -12.23
CA TYR A 10 16.92 -22.97 -11.43
C TYR A 10 18.25 -23.72 -11.35
N ASP A 11 18.24 -25.03 -11.09
CA ASP A 11 19.47 -25.84 -11.07
C ASP A 11 20.17 -25.83 -12.44
N PHE A 12 19.42 -25.85 -13.56
CA PHE A 12 20.02 -25.68 -14.88
C PHE A 12 20.70 -24.32 -15.03
N LEU A 13 20.01 -23.23 -14.69
CA LEU A 13 20.51 -21.86 -14.84
C LEU A 13 21.74 -21.58 -13.97
N GLU A 14 21.73 -22.08 -12.73
CA GLU A 14 22.84 -21.92 -11.80
C GLU A 14 24.07 -22.73 -12.17
N ASN A 15 23.93 -23.84 -12.89
CA ASN A 15 25.06 -24.68 -13.29
C ASN A 15 25.56 -24.40 -14.71
N ASN A 16 24.74 -23.77 -15.55
CA ASN A 16 25.10 -23.46 -16.92
C ASN A 16 25.76 -22.07 -17.03
N ARG A 17 26.88 -22.00 -17.76
CA ARG A 17 27.62 -20.76 -18.04
C ARG A 17 27.54 -20.34 -19.50
N ASP A 18 27.29 -21.30 -20.38
CA ASP A 18 27.27 -21.06 -21.81
C ASP A 18 25.87 -20.60 -22.25
N PRO A 19 25.77 -19.78 -23.31
CA PRO A 19 24.50 -19.51 -23.95
C PRO A 19 23.76 -20.80 -24.30
N PHE A 20 22.48 -20.89 -23.94
CA PHE A 20 21.66 -22.07 -24.15
C PHE A 20 20.43 -21.77 -25.00
N THR A 21 19.86 -22.83 -25.54
CA THR A 21 18.66 -22.86 -26.37
C THR A 21 17.47 -23.42 -25.58
N LEU A 22 16.26 -23.15 -26.06
CA LEU A 22 15.06 -23.73 -25.48
C LEU A 22 15.07 -25.27 -25.46
N GLU A 23 15.63 -25.89 -26.50
CA GLU A 23 15.71 -27.35 -26.61
C GLU A 23 16.59 -27.97 -25.50
N GLU A 24 17.71 -27.33 -25.17
CA GLU A 24 18.65 -27.80 -24.16
C GLU A 24 18.05 -27.76 -22.75
N VAL A 25 17.47 -26.61 -22.37
CA VAL A 25 16.84 -26.45 -21.05
C VAL A 25 15.60 -27.34 -20.90
N THR A 26 14.75 -27.42 -21.94
CA THR A 26 13.58 -28.31 -21.93
C THR A 26 14.00 -29.77 -21.81
N GLY A 27 15.09 -30.16 -22.48
CA GLY A 27 15.67 -31.50 -22.36
C GLY A 27 16.12 -31.83 -20.94
N PHE A 28 16.78 -30.88 -20.27
CA PHE A 28 17.24 -31.03 -18.89
C PHE A 28 16.08 -31.15 -17.90
N VAL A 29 15.11 -30.24 -17.95
CA VAL A 29 13.95 -30.25 -17.05
C VAL A 29 13.14 -31.54 -17.21
N ARG A 30 12.97 -32.05 -18.44
CA ARG A 30 12.29 -33.34 -18.70
C ARG A 30 13.00 -34.54 -18.07
N LEU A 31 14.33 -34.50 -17.97
CA LEU A 31 15.11 -35.60 -17.39
C LEU A 31 14.96 -35.66 -15.87
N LEU A 32 14.93 -34.50 -15.20
CA LEU A 32 14.83 -34.41 -13.74
C LEU A 32 13.38 -34.53 -13.24
N ALA A 33 12.42 -33.94 -13.96
CA ALA A 33 11.01 -33.91 -13.61
C ALA A 33 10.17 -34.75 -14.60
N PHE A 34 10.42 -36.06 -14.67
CA PHE A 34 9.81 -37.01 -15.62
C PHE A 34 8.30 -36.79 -15.83
N TYR A 35 7.92 -36.17 -16.95
CA TYR A 35 6.51 -35.98 -17.33
C TYR A 35 6.33 -35.81 -18.85
N LYS A 36 5.17 -36.25 -19.37
CA LYS A 36 4.75 -36.01 -20.77
C LYS A 36 3.81 -34.80 -20.80
N HIS A 37 4.39 -33.61 -20.89
CA HIS A 37 3.64 -32.38 -21.19
C HIS A 37 4.08 -31.86 -22.56
N ASP A 38 3.13 -31.71 -23.48
CA ASP A 38 3.40 -31.34 -24.87
C ASP A 38 3.79 -29.85 -25.01
N HIS A 39 3.47 -28.99 -24.02
CA HIS A 39 3.72 -27.54 -24.02
C HIS A 39 4.86 -27.05 -23.12
N LEU A 40 5.59 -27.95 -22.45
CA LEU A 40 6.62 -27.58 -21.45
C LEU A 40 7.68 -26.59 -21.98
N GLY A 41 8.05 -26.66 -23.25
CA GLY A 41 9.01 -25.70 -23.82
C GLY A 41 8.45 -24.28 -23.92
N GLU A 42 7.18 -24.13 -24.30
CA GLU A 42 6.53 -22.81 -24.34
C GLU A 42 6.45 -22.24 -22.91
N GLU A 43 6.13 -23.07 -21.92
CA GLU A 43 6.11 -22.69 -20.51
C GLU A 43 7.46 -22.24 -19.98
N ILE A 44 8.53 -23.00 -20.24
CA ILE A 44 9.88 -22.62 -19.82
C ILE A 44 10.31 -21.30 -20.47
N ALA A 45 10.08 -21.14 -21.77
CA ALA A 45 10.44 -19.91 -22.48
C ALA A 45 9.71 -18.69 -21.91
N SER A 46 8.40 -18.85 -21.68
CA SER A 46 7.56 -17.78 -21.15
C SER A 46 7.97 -17.41 -19.73
N PHE A 47 8.20 -18.41 -18.86
CA PHE A 47 8.66 -18.22 -17.50
C PHE A 47 10.03 -17.50 -17.44
N ILE A 48 11.00 -17.91 -18.27
CA ILE A 48 12.31 -17.24 -18.31
C ILE A 48 12.17 -15.76 -18.69
N ASP A 49 11.36 -15.46 -19.70
CA ASP A 49 11.18 -14.11 -20.22
C ASP A 49 10.33 -13.23 -19.28
N SER A 50 9.30 -13.78 -18.62
CA SER A 50 8.45 -13.02 -17.69
C SER A 50 9.17 -12.71 -16.38
N GLN A 51 9.95 -13.67 -15.87
CA GLN A 51 10.65 -13.55 -14.59
C GLN A 51 12.03 -12.90 -14.72
N ASN A 52 12.46 -12.56 -15.95
CA ASN A 52 13.79 -12.02 -16.24
C ASN A 52 14.95 -12.87 -15.67
N ILE A 53 14.76 -14.18 -15.46
CA ILE A 53 15.73 -15.04 -14.76
C ILE A 53 16.97 -15.39 -15.60
N ALA A 54 16.97 -15.05 -16.88
CA ALA A 54 18.13 -15.15 -17.78
C ALA A 54 18.11 -14.05 -18.84
N PHE A 55 19.30 -13.67 -19.35
CA PHE A 55 19.42 -12.60 -20.34
C PHE A 55 19.18 -13.10 -21.76
N LYS A 56 18.28 -12.45 -22.48
CA LYS A 56 17.89 -12.81 -23.84
C LYS A 56 18.97 -12.42 -24.87
N LEU A 57 19.44 -13.40 -25.64
CA LEU A 57 20.40 -13.21 -26.73
C LEU A 57 19.74 -13.19 -28.12
N GLY A 58 18.55 -13.77 -28.22
CA GLY A 58 17.78 -13.86 -29.46
C GLY A 58 16.53 -14.71 -29.26
N PRO A 59 15.81 -15.06 -30.35
CA PRO A 59 14.69 -15.97 -30.28
C PRO A 59 15.14 -17.31 -29.69
N GLU A 60 14.46 -17.76 -28.62
CA GLU A 60 14.72 -19.03 -27.94
C GLU A 60 16.18 -19.26 -27.50
N ARG A 61 16.91 -18.16 -27.24
CA ARG A 61 18.31 -18.21 -26.77
C ARG A 61 18.56 -17.23 -25.65
N TRP A 62 19.17 -17.74 -24.58
CA TRP A 62 19.48 -16.97 -23.38
C TRP A 62 20.89 -17.27 -22.87
N VAL A 63 21.34 -16.47 -21.91
CA VAL A 63 22.50 -16.75 -21.07
C VAL A 63 22.11 -16.53 -19.61
N SER A 64 22.51 -17.44 -18.73
CA SER A 64 22.20 -17.36 -17.29
C SER A 64 22.94 -16.19 -16.64
N ARG A 65 22.51 -15.79 -15.43
CA ARG A 65 23.24 -14.84 -14.61
C ARG A 65 24.68 -15.30 -14.35
N ARG A 66 24.88 -16.58 -14.04
CA ARG A 66 26.21 -17.17 -13.91
C ARG A 66 27.05 -17.02 -15.18
N GLY A 67 26.49 -17.28 -16.36
CA GLY A 67 27.18 -17.09 -17.63
C GLY A 67 27.52 -15.63 -17.94
N CYS A 68 26.73 -14.68 -17.43
CA CYS A 68 26.99 -13.25 -17.59
C CYS A 68 28.08 -12.75 -16.62
N PHE A 69 28.02 -13.19 -15.37
CA PHE A 69 28.80 -12.61 -14.26
C PHE A 69 30.00 -13.47 -13.82
N GLU A 70 30.17 -14.67 -14.40
CA GLU A 70 31.30 -15.57 -14.12
C GLU A 70 32.06 -16.00 -15.39
N PRO A 71 33.37 -15.66 -15.54
CA PRO A 71 34.19 -14.82 -14.67
C PRO A 71 34.11 -13.35 -15.08
N LEU A 72 33.51 -12.51 -14.25
CA LEU A 72 33.56 -11.05 -14.40
C LEU A 72 34.46 -10.45 -13.32
N ARG A 73 34.93 -9.21 -13.54
CA ARG A 73 35.75 -8.46 -12.60
C ARG A 73 35.04 -7.17 -12.23
N PHE A 74 35.13 -6.77 -10.98
CA PHE A 74 34.56 -5.52 -10.47
C PHE A 74 35.50 -4.89 -9.44
N VAL A 75 35.16 -3.71 -8.95
CA VAL A 75 35.99 -2.94 -8.02
C VAL A 75 35.33 -2.87 -6.66
N ILE A 76 36.13 -3.05 -5.62
CA ILE A 76 35.79 -2.65 -4.27
C ILE A 76 36.76 -1.56 -3.80
N SER A 77 36.21 -0.46 -3.32
CA SER A 77 36.93 0.69 -2.76
C SER A 77 36.75 0.70 -1.23
N PRO A 78 37.75 0.26 -0.44
CA PRO A 78 37.63 0.31 1.02
C PRO A 78 37.50 1.75 1.53
N THR A 79 36.58 1.98 2.48
CA THR A 79 36.38 3.29 3.10
C THR A 79 37.51 3.63 4.07
N ARG A 80 37.57 4.90 4.49
CA ARG A 80 38.54 5.31 5.52
C ARG A 80 38.32 4.58 6.84
N SER A 81 37.06 4.32 7.21
CA SER A 81 36.73 3.60 8.45
C SER A 81 37.23 2.15 8.39
N GLU A 82 36.96 1.46 7.27
CA GLU A 82 37.43 0.10 7.02
C GLU A 82 38.97 -0.01 7.09
N LEU A 83 39.69 0.95 6.50
CA LEU A 83 41.16 0.98 6.57
C LEU A 83 41.68 1.21 8.00
N LEU A 84 41.01 2.05 8.79
CA LEU A 84 41.38 2.31 10.18
C LEU A 84 41.11 1.09 11.08
N ASN A 85 39.97 0.43 10.89
CA ASN A 85 39.55 -0.75 11.64
C ASN A 85 40.28 -2.02 11.16
N GLY A 86 40.86 -1.97 9.96
CA GLY A 86 41.52 -3.10 9.33
C GLY A 86 40.54 -4.17 8.87
N THR A 87 39.33 -3.77 8.49
CA THR A 87 38.24 -4.62 8.04
C THR A 87 37.86 -4.33 6.59
N LEU A 88 37.03 -5.19 5.99
CA LEU A 88 36.30 -4.89 4.77
C LEU A 88 34.90 -5.51 4.89
N ILE A 89 33.87 -4.67 4.82
CA ILE A 89 32.47 -5.07 4.85
C ILE A 89 32.09 -5.47 3.41
N PRO A 90 31.64 -6.71 3.18
CA PRO A 90 31.16 -7.13 1.87
C PRO A 90 29.92 -6.33 1.43
N GLY A 91 28.90 -6.26 2.30
CA GLY A 91 27.65 -5.53 2.05
C GLY A 91 27.08 -5.79 0.66
N HIS A 92 26.53 -4.75 0.03
CA HIS A 92 25.99 -4.80 -1.32
C HIS A 92 27.06 -4.82 -2.43
N ARG A 93 28.35 -4.77 -2.12
CA ARG A 93 29.41 -4.48 -3.10
C ARG A 93 29.64 -5.59 -4.12
N CYS A 94 29.11 -6.77 -3.83
CA CYS A 94 29.16 -7.92 -4.72
C CYS A 94 27.94 -8.02 -5.64
N VAL A 95 26.98 -7.10 -5.60
CA VAL A 95 25.85 -7.08 -6.55
C VAL A 95 26.34 -6.64 -7.93
N PRO A 96 26.01 -7.34 -9.04
CA PRO A 96 25.17 -8.54 -9.20
C PRO A 96 26.02 -9.83 -9.35
N PHE A 97 27.26 -9.81 -8.87
CA PHE A 97 28.29 -10.83 -9.02
C PHE A 97 28.19 -12.01 -8.04
N ALA A 98 27.22 -12.00 -7.13
CA ALA A 98 26.85 -13.12 -6.28
C ALA A 98 25.45 -13.63 -6.65
N ASN A 99 25.15 -14.88 -6.28
CA ASN A 99 23.78 -15.38 -6.24
C ASN A 99 22.94 -14.49 -5.29
N PRO A 100 21.81 -13.89 -5.75
CA PRO A 100 20.97 -13.04 -4.91
C PRO A 100 20.35 -13.76 -3.71
N MET A 101 20.34 -15.11 -3.71
CA MET A 101 19.89 -15.92 -2.58
C MET A 101 20.91 -16.01 -1.43
N LEU A 102 22.13 -15.51 -1.63
CA LEU A 102 23.18 -15.53 -0.61
C LEU A 102 23.29 -14.19 0.10
N MET A 103 23.37 -14.25 1.43
CA MET A 103 23.63 -13.09 2.27
C MET A 103 25.12 -12.70 2.24
N PRO A 104 25.47 -11.41 2.44
CA PRO A 104 26.85 -10.94 2.35
C PRO A 104 27.85 -11.63 3.29
N GLN A 105 27.39 -12.09 4.46
CA GLN A 105 28.17 -12.86 5.44
C GLN A 105 28.45 -14.31 5.02
N GLU A 106 27.76 -14.83 3.99
CA GLU A 106 27.97 -16.18 3.46
C GLU A 106 29.05 -16.22 2.38
N TYR A 107 29.46 -15.06 1.85
CA TYR A 107 30.45 -14.96 0.78
C TYR A 107 31.82 -15.46 1.23
N SER A 108 32.63 -15.91 0.26
CA SER A 108 34.00 -16.33 0.51
C SER A 108 35.00 -15.52 -0.30
N PHE A 109 35.98 -14.94 0.38
CA PHE A 109 36.99 -14.09 -0.26
C PHE A 109 38.39 -14.71 -0.14
N PHE A 110 39.16 -14.60 -1.22
CA PHE A 110 40.49 -15.18 -1.33
C PHE A 110 41.50 -14.15 -1.83
N TYR A 111 42.74 -14.23 -1.36
CA TYR A 111 43.85 -13.45 -1.88
C TYR A 111 45.06 -14.37 -2.13
N LYS A 112 45.53 -14.41 -3.38
CA LYS A 112 46.57 -15.35 -3.84
C LYS A 112 46.23 -16.80 -3.46
N GLY A 113 44.96 -17.17 -3.58
CA GLY A 113 44.43 -18.48 -3.26
C GLY A 113 44.30 -18.81 -1.76
N ARG A 114 44.59 -17.87 -0.84
CA ARG A 114 44.35 -18.03 0.59
C ARG A 114 43.05 -17.37 0.98
N GLN A 115 42.19 -18.10 1.70
CA GLN A 115 40.93 -17.54 2.20
C GLN A 115 41.22 -16.44 3.24
N ILE A 116 40.51 -15.32 3.10
CA ILE A 116 40.51 -14.23 4.06
C ILE A 116 39.48 -14.58 5.14
N PRO A 117 39.84 -14.62 6.42
CA PRO A 117 38.91 -14.97 7.48
C PRO A 117 37.94 -13.82 7.76
N PHE A 118 36.74 -14.15 8.22
CA PHE A 118 35.82 -13.19 8.79
C PHE A 118 36.20 -12.84 10.24
N THR A 119 35.79 -11.65 10.66
CA THR A 119 35.85 -11.09 12.00
C THR A 119 34.64 -10.22 12.24
N THR A 120 34.28 -10.00 13.49
CA THR A 120 33.14 -9.16 13.86
C THR A 120 33.55 -7.71 14.09
N LEU A 121 32.70 -6.78 13.66
CA LEU A 121 32.78 -5.35 13.95
C LEU A 121 31.50 -4.93 14.69
N GLU A 122 31.64 -4.23 15.81
CA GLU A 122 30.53 -3.71 16.64
C GLU A 122 30.40 -2.20 16.44
N GLY A 123 29.18 -1.67 16.52
CA GLY A 123 28.87 -0.26 16.30
C GLY A 123 27.37 0.04 16.22
N GLU A 124 27.04 1.32 16.14
CA GLU A 124 25.65 1.76 15.96
C GLU A 124 25.13 1.34 14.56
N PRO A 125 23.87 0.89 14.43
CA PRO A 125 23.32 0.43 13.14
C PRO A 125 23.48 1.42 11.99
N GLU A 126 23.32 2.72 12.26
CA GLU A 126 23.48 3.81 11.29
C GLU A 126 24.88 3.83 10.64
N GLU A 127 25.93 3.34 11.31
CA GLU A 127 27.27 3.24 10.75
C GLU A 127 27.38 2.15 9.67
N PHE A 128 26.46 1.17 9.69
CA PHE A 128 26.47 0.00 8.81
C PHE A 128 25.48 0.11 7.64
N TYR A 129 24.36 0.83 7.80
CA TYR A 129 23.36 0.97 6.73
C TYR A 129 23.91 1.44 5.38
N PRO A 130 24.88 2.37 5.29
CA PRO A 130 25.46 2.78 4.02
C PRO A 130 25.98 1.63 3.15
N TYR A 131 26.43 0.51 3.76
CA TYR A 131 26.96 -0.67 3.06
C TYR A 131 25.85 -1.60 2.51
N TYR A 132 24.57 -1.30 2.76
CA TYR A 132 23.42 -2.10 2.33
C TYR A 132 22.41 -1.30 1.48
N THR A 133 22.58 0.01 1.34
CA THR A 133 21.68 0.92 0.59
C THR A 133 21.40 0.51 -0.87
N ILE A 134 22.35 -0.13 -1.57
CA ILE A 134 22.09 -0.61 -2.94
C ILE A 134 21.04 -1.71 -3.00
N PHE A 135 20.81 -2.50 -1.93
CA PHE A 135 19.67 -3.43 -1.88
C PHE A 135 18.32 -2.69 -1.76
N GLY A 136 18.36 -1.40 -1.40
CA GLY A 136 17.24 -0.55 -1.02
C GLY A 136 17.49 -0.01 0.40
N GLU A 137 17.31 1.29 0.60
CA GLU A 137 17.58 1.97 1.87
C GLU A 137 16.72 1.37 3.02
N GLU A 138 15.49 1.02 2.69
CA GLU A 138 14.49 0.39 3.56
C GLU A 138 14.86 -1.01 4.04
N TYR A 139 15.69 -1.74 3.29
CA TYR A 139 16.09 -3.11 3.64
C TYR A 139 17.38 -3.18 4.46
N ALA A 140 18.12 -2.08 4.58
CA ALA A 140 19.39 -2.06 5.30
C ALA A 140 19.28 -2.59 6.75
N PRO A 141 18.25 -2.23 7.55
CA PRO A 141 18.05 -2.82 8.87
C PRO A 141 17.87 -4.34 8.85
N GLN A 142 17.15 -4.88 7.85
CA GLN A 142 16.89 -6.32 7.74
C GLN A 142 18.17 -7.10 7.44
N TYR A 143 19.05 -6.57 6.58
CA TYR A 143 20.36 -7.19 6.32
C TYR A 143 21.24 -7.20 7.57
N VAL A 144 21.24 -6.11 8.33
CA VAL A 144 22.00 -6.02 9.59
C VAL A 144 21.42 -6.95 10.65
N ALA A 145 20.08 -7.03 10.78
CA ALA A 145 19.39 -7.93 11.70
C ALA A 145 19.74 -9.40 11.40
N ARG A 146 19.67 -9.81 10.13
CA ARG A 146 19.93 -11.19 9.69
C ARG A 146 21.41 -11.57 9.61
N ASP A 147 22.34 -10.63 9.87
CA ASP A 147 23.78 -10.94 9.89
C ASP A 147 24.11 -12.00 10.94
N ASN A 148 23.47 -11.93 12.12
CA ASN A 148 23.59 -12.93 13.17
C ASN A 148 22.41 -12.92 14.15
N PRO A 149 22.20 -14.03 14.91
CA PRO A 149 21.03 -14.17 15.78
C PRO A 149 20.95 -13.15 16.94
N SER A 150 22.07 -12.54 17.33
CA SER A 150 22.05 -11.52 18.41
C SER A 150 21.49 -10.20 17.90
N ASN A 151 21.82 -9.80 16.67
CA ASN A 151 21.23 -8.62 16.05
C ASN A 151 19.72 -8.83 15.84
N GLU A 152 19.33 -9.95 15.26
CA GLU A 152 17.92 -10.30 15.04
C GLU A 152 17.09 -10.19 16.32
N SER A 153 17.58 -10.79 17.42
CA SER A 153 16.92 -10.65 18.73
C SER A 153 16.89 -9.21 19.26
N ALA A 154 17.85 -8.36 18.89
CA ALA A 154 17.90 -6.98 19.33
C ALA A 154 16.89 -6.11 18.55
N PHE A 155 16.81 -6.26 17.23
CA PHE A 155 15.81 -5.61 16.39
C PHE A 155 14.38 -6.06 16.75
N ASN A 156 14.18 -7.34 17.05
CA ASN A 156 12.86 -7.84 17.46
C ASN A 156 12.43 -7.40 18.87
N SER A 157 13.31 -6.75 19.65
CA SER A 157 12.98 -6.31 21.00
C SER A 157 12.13 -5.03 21.04
N ASP A 158 12.28 -4.17 20.05
CA ASP A 158 11.44 -3.00 19.81
C ASP A 158 11.31 -2.79 18.29
N PRO A 159 10.13 -3.03 17.70
CA PRO A 159 9.95 -2.88 16.26
C PRO A 159 9.94 -1.42 15.78
N TYR A 160 9.93 -0.44 16.69
CA TYR A 160 9.87 0.99 16.36
C TYR A 160 11.20 1.73 16.55
N GLU A 161 12.19 1.11 17.20
CA GLU A 161 13.49 1.74 17.47
C GLU A 161 14.66 0.79 17.15
N ASP A 162 15.67 1.34 16.47
CA ASP A 162 16.91 0.63 16.23
C ASP A 162 17.62 0.29 17.56
N PRO A 163 18.24 -0.90 17.67
CA PRO A 163 19.02 -1.25 18.84
C PRO A 163 20.23 -0.31 18.99
N PRO A 164 20.69 -0.05 20.22
CA PRO A 164 21.77 0.90 20.47
C PRO A 164 23.12 0.47 19.89
N ASP A 165 23.34 -0.84 19.68
CA ASP A 165 24.58 -1.40 19.16
C ASP A 165 24.27 -2.75 18.49
N VAL A 166 24.98 -3.04 17.40
CA VAL A 166 24.88 -4.27 16.62
C VAL A 166 26.27 -4.74 16.20
N SER A 167 26.38 -6.01 15.84
CA SER A 167 27.63 -6.58 15.38
C SER A 167 27.48 -7.15 13.98
N ILE A 168 28.42 -6.91 13.06
CA ILE A 168 28.35 -7.44 11.68
C ILE A 168 29.56 -8.28 11.32
N GLN A 169 29.39 -9.26 10.44
CA GLN A 169 30.49 -10.05 9.88
C GLN A 169 31.23 -9.25 8.80
N THR A 170 32.55 -9.13 8.98
CA THR A 170 33.45 -8.39 8.08
C THR A 170 34.71 -9.21 7.78
N LEU A 171 35.43 -8.91 6.71
CA LEU A 171 36.71 -9.57 6.43
C LEU A 171 37.82 -8.98 7.31
N ASP A 172 38.67 -9.84 7.89
CA ASP A 172 39.89 -9.40 8.59
C ASP A 172 41.00 -9.05 7.60
N MET A 173 41.14 -7.76 7.34
CA MET A 173 42.08 -7.22 6.37
C MET A 173 43.35 -6.68 7.01
N ARG A 174 43.51 -6.74 8.34
CA ARG A 174 44.64 -6.12 9.08
C ARG A 174 46.00 -6.55 8.54
N ASN A 175 46.16 -7.84 8.27
CA ASN A 175 47.40 -8.38 7.71
C ASN A 175 47.58 -8.00 6.25
N LEU A 176 46.50 -8.04 5.46
CA LEU A 176 46.54 -7.78 4.03
C LEU A 176 46.80 -6.30 3.74
N TYR A 177 46.12 -5.38 4.41
CA TYR A 177 46.37 -3.93 4.29
C TYR A 177 47.80 -3.56 4.68
N ARG A 178 48.35 -4.19 5.73
CA ARG A 178 49.74 -3.98 6.14
C ARG A 178 50.73 -4.54 5.12
N GLU A 179 50.54 -5.77 4.65
CA GLU A 179 51.38 -6.39 3.60
C GLU A 179 51.40 -5.51 2.35
N LEU A 180 50.23 -5.03 1.96
CA LEU A 180 50.05 -4.26 0.74
C LEU A 180 50.41 -2.78 0.90
N SER A 181 50.58 -2.27 2.11
CA SER A 181 50.68 -0.82 2.38
C SER A 181 49.50 -0.05 1.75
N PHE A 182 48.28 -0.54 2.01
CA PHE A 182 47.05 0.01 1.46
C PHE A 182 46.76 1.40 2.06
N VAL A 183 46.43 2.38 1.22
CA VAL A 183 46.15 3.76 1.62
C VAL A 183 44.77 4.20 1.10
N PRO A 184 44.15 5.25 1.69
CA PRO A 184 42.86 5.75 1.20
C PRO A 184 42.89 6.08 -0.30
N GLY A 185 41.96 5.48 -1.05
CA GLY A 185 41.86 5.57 -2.51
C GLY A 185 42.56 4.46 -3.29
N ASP A 186 43.28 3.54 -2.62
CA ASP A 186 43.62 2.24 -3.21
C ASP A 186 42.35 1.39 -3.38
N ARG A 187 42.36 0.47 -4.34
CA ARG A 187 41.21 -0.36 -4.71
C ARG A 187 41.59 -1.82 -4.88
N PHE A 188 40.64 -2.71 -4.67
CA PHE A 188 40.75 -4.10 -5.12
C PHE A 188 39.98 -4.26 -6.42
N VAL A 189 40.59 -4.99 -7.35
CA VAL A 189 39.80 -5.64 -8.40
C VAL A 189 39.44 -7.02 -7.89
N VAL A 190 38.16 -7.32 -7.88
CA VAL A 190 37.61 -8.59 -7.42
C VAL A 190 37.21 -9.40 -8.65
N LYS A 191 37.61 -10.67 -8.68
CA LYS A 191 37.24 -11.61 -9.73
C LYS A 191 36.27 -12.64 -9.17
N THR A 192 35.13 -12.82 -9.83
CA THR A 192 34.17 -13.88 -9.49
C THR A 192 34.78 -15.24 -9.81
N ARG A 193 34.94 -16.08 -8.78
CA ARG A 193 35.45 -17.46 -8.89
C ARG A 193 34.34 -18.48 -9.04
N ASP A 194 33.27 -18.29 -8.28
CA ASP A 194 32.04 -19.07 -8.38
C ASP A 194 30.87 -18.16 -8.00
N TRP A 195 29.99 -17.86 -8.96
CA TRP A 195 28.83 -17.00 -8.73
C TRP A 195 27.79 -17.68 -7.84
N LYS A 196 27.60 -19.01 -8.00
CA LYS A 196 26.60 -19.78 -7.25
C LYS A 196 26.90 -19.79 -5.76
N GLU A 197 28.18 -19.91 -5.41
CA GLU A 197 28.66 -19.99 -4.02
C GLU A 197 29.12 -18.62 -3.45
N GLY A 198 28.97 -17.53 -4.19
CA GLY A 198 29.43 -16.20 -3.75
C GLY A 198 30.93 -16.15 -3.44
N SER A 199 31.75 -16.73 -4.32
CA SER A 199 33.20 -16.86 -4.12
C SER A 199 34.02 -15.90 -4.97
N PHE A 200 34.96 -15.20 -4.34
CA PHE A 200 35.67 -14.06 -4.92
C PHE A 200 37.20 -14.11 -4.70
N GLU A 201 37.98 -13.71 -5.70
CA GLU A 201 39.43 -13.49 -5.58
C GLU A 201 39.75 -12.00 -5.63
N LEU A 202 40.43 -11.48 -4.61
CA LEU A 202 40.93 -10.11 -4.55
C LEU A 202 42.28 -10.02 -5.25
N GLU A 203 42.43 -9.00 -6.08
CA GLU A 203 43.68 -8.58 -6.68
C GLU A 203 43.91 -7.10 -6.36
N ARG A 204 45.11 -6.76 -5.85
CA ARG A 204 45.46 -5.35 -5.63
C ARG A 204 45.72 -4.70 -6.99
N VAL A 205 45.08 -3.56 -7.20
CA VAL A 205 45.31 -2.73 -8.37
C VAL A 205 45.72 -1.33 -7.90
N GLY A 206 46.66 -0.72 -8.63
CA GLY A 206 47.14 0.62 -8.31
C GLY A 206 46.10 1.68 -8.67
N LYS A 207 46.14 2.83 -7.99
CA LYS A 207 45.24 3.97 -8.23
C LYS A 207 45.20 4.45 -9.69
N ASP A 208 46.28 4.24 -10.44
CA ASP A 208 46.45 4.70 -11.83
C ASP A 208 46.41 3.55 -12.87
N GLU A 209 45.79 2.41 -12.54
CA GLU A 209 45.67 1.27 -13.47
C GLU A 209 44.96 1.66 -14.77
N TRP A 210 43.89 2.45 -14.66
CA TRP A 210 43.06 2.85 -15.80
C TRP A 210 43.38 4.25 -16.25
N SER A 211 43.50 4.42 -17.57
CA SER A 211 43.66 5.75 -18.15
C SER A 211 42.37 6.55 -18.01
N LYS A 212 42.46 7.89 -18.07
CA LYS A 212 41.26 8.75 -18.09
C LYS A 212 40.28 8.39 -19.21
N VAL A 213 40.79 7.86 -20.33
CA VAL A 213 39.95 7.42 -21.46
C VAL A 213 39.19 6.15 -21.08
N ASP A 214 39.80 5.23 -20.35
CA ASP A 214 39.14 4.00 -19.88
C ASP A 214 38.09 4.32 -18.82
N LEU A 215 38.40 5.22 -17.89
CA LEU A 215 37.45 5.70 -16.87
C LEU A 215 36.22 6.33 -17.52
N TYR A 216 36.41 7.25 -18.47
CA TYR A 216 35.31 7.90 -19.18
C TYR A 216 34.51 6.92 -20.03
N ALA A 217 35.18 6.01 -20.74
CA ALA A 217 34.49 5.01 -21.56
C ALA A 217 33.67 4.04 -20.69
N TRP A 218 34.16 3.68 -19.50
CA TRP A 218 33.40 2.88 -18.56
C TRP A 218 32.19 3.64 -18.02
N LEU A 219 32.37 4.91 -17.63
CA LEU A 219 31.29 5.77 -17.14
C LEU A 219 30.15 5.86 -18.17
N GLU A 220 30.48 6.20 -19.42
CA GLU A 220 29.50 6.26 -20.51
C GLU A 220 28.79 4.93 -20.76
N ALA A 221 29.51 3.80 -20.64
CA ALA A 221 28.92 2.48 -20.79
C ALA A 221 28.01 2.10 -19.61
N ALA A 222 28.38 2.51 -18.39
CA ALA A 222 27.57 2.30 -17.20
C ALA A 222 26.29 3.13 -17.26
N GLU A 223 26.39 4.42 -17.56
CA GLU A 223 25.23 5.29 -17.73
C GLU A 223 24.30 4.77 -18.83
N GLY A 224 24.82 4.49 -20.02
CA GLY A 224 24.01 3.90 -21.11
C GLY A 224 23.40 2.56 -20.72
N GLY A 225 24.13 1.72 -19.97
CA GLY A 225 23.63 0.45 -19.46
C GLY A 225 22.45 0.61 -18.51
N PHE A 226 22.53 1.54 -17.56
CA PHE A 226 21.42 1.86 -16.66
C PHE A 226 20.24 2.46 -17.40
N GLU A 227 20.47 3.36 -18.37
CA GLU A 227 19.37 3.90 -19.18
C GLU A 227 18.64 2.81 -19.97
N ASP A 228 19.37 1.87 -20.58
CA ASP A 228 18.78 0.72 -21.28
C ASP A 228 18.09 -0.24 -20.30
N SER A 229 18.64 -0.42 -19.10
CA SER A 229 18.02 -1.17 -18.00
C SER A 229 16.65 -0.58 -17.62
N PHE A 230 16.60 0.73 -17.35
CA PHE A 230 15.36 1.44 -17.02
C PHE A 230 14.33 1.41 -18.16
N ASN A 231 14.79 1.53 -19.41
CA ASN A 231 13.90 1.46 -20.57
C ASN A 231 13.31 0.07 -20.80
N PHE A 232 14.04 -0.98 -20.44
CA PHE A 232 13.61 -2.37 -20.60
C PHE A 232 12.76 -2.87 -19.43
N LEU A 233 13.26 -2.72 -18.20
CA LEU A 233 12.62 -3.20 -16.98
C LEU A 233 11.52 -2.25 -16.47
N GLY A 234 11.67 -0.95 -16.72
CA GLY A 234 10.90 0.07 -16.03
C GLY A 234 11.40 0.32 -14.60
N PRO A 235 10.65 1.11 -13.81
CA PRO A 235 11.04 1.47 -12.45
C PRO A 235 10.73 0.40 -11.39
N GLY A 236 9.89 -0.59 -11.70
CA GLY A 236 9.37 -1.55 -10.71
C GLY A 236 10.37 -2.60 -10.23
N SER A 237 11.31 -3.02 -11.09
CA SER A 237 12.29 -4.05 -10.77
C SER A 237 13.24 -3.62 -9.66
N SER A 238 13.70 -4.59 -8.84
CA SER A 238 14.63 -4.34 -7.74
C SER A 238 15.93 -3.68 -8.21
N THR A 239 16.62 -3.01 -7.31
CA THR A 239 17.88 -2.31 -7.59
C THR A 239 18.99 -3.26 -8.05
N GLU A 240 19.04 -4.48 -7.53
CA GLU A 240 19.99 -5.52 -7.93
C GLU A 240 19.72 -5.97 -9.37
N GLU A 241 18.45 -6.10 -9.73
CA GLU A 241 18.04 -6.45 -11.10
C GLU A 241 18.35 -5.31 -12.07
N GLN A 242 18.10 -4.05 -11.67
CA GLN A 242 18.48 -2.87 -12.43
C GLN A 242 19.98 -2.83 -12.69
N ILE A 243 20.80 -3.15 -11.69
CA ILE A 243 22.26 -3.26 -11.80
C ILE A 243 22.67 -4.43 -12.71
N ALA A 244 22.03 -5.59 -12.56
CA ALA A 244 22.30 -6.78 -13.37
C ALA A 244 22.09 -6.49 -14.87
N TYR A 245 20.97 -5.84 -15.21
CA TYR A 245 20.69 -5.40 -16.57
C TYR A 245 21.58 -4.24 -17.02
N ALA A 246 21.99 -3.34 -16.13
CA ALA A 246 22.95 -2.29 -16.47
C ALA A 246 24.31 -2.88 -16.90
N TYR A 247 24.83 -3.88 -16.18
CA TYR A 247 26.04 -4.60 -16.60
C TYR A 247 25.84 -5.41 -17.89
N TRP A 248 24.64 -5.96 -18.09
CA TRP A 248 24.29 -6.66 -19.32
C TRP A 248 24.40 -5.72 -20.54
N TYR A 249 23.70 -4.58 -20.50
CA TYR A 249 23.63 -3.60 -21.58
C TYR A 249 24.91 -2.77 -21.75
N GLY A 250 25.58 -2.39 -20.66
CA GLY A 250 26.88 -1.71 -20.69
C GLY A 250 27.97 -2.56 -21.36
N GLY A 251 27.73 -3.87 -21.50
CA GLY A 251 28.41 -4.74 -22.44
C GLY A 251 29.90 -4.88 -22.17
N LYS A 252 30.67 -5.09 -23.24
CA LYS A 252 32.10 -5.43 -23.14
C LYS A 252 32.92 -4.42 -22.32
N ARG A 253 32.56 -3.13 -22.38
CA ARG A 253 33.32 -2.09 -21.68
C ARG A 253 33.25 -2.26 -20.17
N MET A 254 32.05 -2.49 -19.61
CA MET A 254 31.90 -2.74 -18.18
C MET A 254 32.46 -4.09 -17.74
N ARG A 255 32.37 -5.11 -18.61
CA ARG A 255 32.83 -6.47 -18.31
C ARG A 255 34.36 -6.59 -18.27
N ASP A 256 35.04 -5.95 -19.21
CA ASP A 256 36.49 -6.09 -19.39
C ASP A 256 37.30 -5.10 -18.54
N VAL A 257 36.71 -3.95 -18.20
CA VAL A 257 37.38 -2.84 -17.51
C VAL A 257 36.61 -2.52 -16.23
N PRO A 258 37.01 -3.02 -15.06
CA PRO A 258 36.36 -2.66 -13.80
C PRO A 258 36.90 -1.31 -13.31
N ALA A 259 36.37 -0.18 -13.81
CA ALA A 259 36.97 1.13 -13.56
C ALA A 259 36.57 1.77 -12.22
N TYR A 260 35.31 1.62 -11.82
CA TYR A 260 34.73 2.18 -10.60
C TYR A 260 34.03 1.08 -9.80
N SER A 261 33.97 1.23 -8.47
CA SER A 261 32.98 0.49 -7.68
C SER A 261 31.59 1.04 -8.01
N MET A 262 30.56 0.23 -7.75
CA MET A 262 29.20 0.67 -8.01
C MET A 262 28.82 1.88 -7.14
N GLU A 263 29.22 1.88 -5.87
CA GLU A 263 29.06 3.00 -4.93
C GLU A 263 29.72 4.29 -5.45
N ASP A 264 31.01 4.23 -5.84
CA ASP A 264 31.74 5.39 -6.35
C ASP A 264 31.02 5.92 -7.61
N PHE A 265 30.59 5.03 -8.50
CA PHE A 265 29.86 5.40 -9.72
C PHE A 265 28.55 6.13 -9.42
N LEU A 266 27.65 5.49 -8.64
CA LEU A 266 26.30 5.98 -8.38
C LEU A 266 26.29 7.26 -7.55
N TYR A 267 27.17 7.37 -6.56
CA TYR A 267 27.09 8.44 -5.56
C TYR A 267 28.13 9.55 -5.77
N GLU A 268 29.21 9.32 -6.53
CA GLU A 268 30.26 10.32 -6.73
C GLU A 268 30.53 10.68 -8.20
N GLN A 269 30.25 9.82 -9.17
CA GLN A 269 30.67 10.06 -10.57
C GLN A 269 29.54 10.50 -11.49
N THR A 270 28.37 9.89 -11.41
CA THR A 270 27.26 10.20 -12.33
C THR A 270 26.39 11.33 -11.80
N ASP A 271 25.90 12.16 -12.73
CA ASP A 271 24.84 13.14 -12.50
C ASP A 271 23.55 12.81 -13.28
N ARG A 272 23.49 11.63 -13.90
CA ARG A 272 22.37 11.15 -14.74
C ARG A 272 21.49 10.13 -14.05
N ILE A 273 21.96 9.53 -12.97
CA ILE A 273 21.26 8.49 -12.22
C ILE A 273 21.21 8.93 -10.75
N GLU A 274 20.06 8.78 -10.11
CA GLU A 274 19.89 9.06 -8.68
C GLU A 274 19.02 7.99 -8.02
N THR A 275 19.20 7.81 -6.71
CA THR A 275 18.26 7.05 -5.89
C THR A 275 16.99 7.89 -5.72
N THR A 276 15.86 7.34 -6.14
CA THR A 276 14.55 8.01 -6.14
C THR A 276 13.54 7.16 -5.38
N PRO A 277 12.66 7.77 -4.56
CA PRO A 277 11.54 7.05 -3.97
C PRO A 277 10.64 6.44 -5.05
N TYR A 278 10.25 5.19 -4.84
CA TYR A 278 9.32 4.42 -5.66
C TYR A 278 8.30 3.76 -4.71
N GLY A 279 7.25 4.52 -4.40
CA GLY A 279 6.30 4.14 -3.37
C GLY A 279 6.95 4.04 -1.99
N ILE A 280 6.94 2.86 -1.38
CA ILE A 280 7.56 2.61 -0.06
C ILE A 280 9.02 2.18 -0.14
N GLU A 281 9.54 2.05 -1.35
CA GLU A 281 10.86 1.52 -1.64
C GLU A 281 11.72 2.55 -2.35
N THR A 282 13.01 2.26 -2.47
CA THR A 282 13.96 3.08 -3.25
C THR A 282 14.37 2.37 -4.53
N ARG A 283 14.54 3.15 -5.60
CA ARG A 283 14.96 2.66 -6.93
C ARG A 283 15.98 3.59 -7.57
N PHE A 284 16.81 3.06 -8.46
CA PHE A 284 17.62 3.93 -9.32
C PHE A 284 16.78 4.44 -10.48
N TRP A 285 16.90 5.74 -10.76
CA TRP A 285 16.18 6.37 -11.85
C TRP A 285 16.98 7.51 -12.49
N PHE A 286 16.46 8.05 -13.61
CA PHE A 286 17.04 9.20 -14.28
C PHE A 286 17.02 10.42 -13.37
N ALA A 287 18.20 11.00 -13.13
CA ALA A 287 18.36 12.16 -12.26
C ALA A 287 17.49 13.34 -12.68
N GLY A 288 16.79 13.94 -11.71
CA GLY A 288 15.88 15.06 -11.91
C GLY A 288 14.63 14.72 -12.72
N ARG A 289 14.36 13.44 -13.01
CA ARG A 289 13.10 12.98 -13.59
C ARG A 289 12.28 12.28 -12.52
N GLU A 290 11.01 12.59 -12.47
CA GLU A 290 10.09 11.84 -11.63
C GLU A 290 9.85 10.45 -12.25
N ILE A 291 9.78 9.43 -11.41
CA ILE A 291 9.30 8.11 -11.83
C ILE A 291 7.83 8.29 -12.22
N PRO A 292 7.45 8.02 -13.48
CA PRO A 292 6.06 8.16 -13.90
C PRO A 292 5.20 7.17 -13.11
N ASP A 293 4.09 7.67 -12.55
CA ASP A 293 2.98 6.81 -12.16
C ASP A 293 2.60 6.00 -13.40
N LEU A 294 2.94 4.71 -13.42
CA LEU A 294 2.70 3.87 -14.58
C LEU A 294 1.23 4.02 -14.98
N LYS A 295 1.02 4.28 -16.28
CA LYS A 295 -0.25 4.62 -16.91
C LYS A 295 -1.43 3.90 -16.25
N ARG A 296 -2.38 4.70 -15.71
CA ARG A 296 -3.79 4.37 -15.41
C ARG A 296 -4.09 2.87 -15.29
N LEU A 297 -4.39 2.41 -14.07
CA LEU A 297 -5.36 1.34 -13.74
C LEU A 297 -5.12 -0.07 -14.32
N GLU A 298 -4.55 -0.20 -15.51
CA GLU A 298 -4.27 -1.43 -16.25
C GLU A 298 -3.03 -2.15 -15.70
N GLY A 299 -2.16 -1.44 -14.96
CA GLY A 299 -0.90 -1.99 -14.40
C GLY A 299 -0.93 -2.33 -12.89
N ILE A 300 -1.99 -2.01 -12.16
CA ILE A 300 -2.22 -2.61 -10.81
C ILE A 300 -2.54 -4.12 -10.97
N MET A 301 -2.92 -4.51 -12.18
CA MET A 301 -3.38 -5.84 -12.57
C MET A 301 -2.32 -6.65 -13.32
N ASP A 302 -1.07 -6.17 -13.40
CA ASP A 302 0.00 -7.07 -13.78
C ASP A 302 0.17 -8.08 -12.64
N PRO A 303 0.24 -9.39 -12.96
CA PRO A 303 0.42 -10.40 -11.96
C PRO A 303 1.61 -10.07 -11.04
N PRO A 304 1.59 -10.46 -9.75
CA PRO A 304 2.78 -10.39 -8.91
C PRO A 304 3.94 -11.05 -9.65
N ASP A 305 5.16 -10.59 -9.37
CA ASP A 305 6.42 -10.97 -10.01
C ASP A 305 6.65 -12.49 -10.13
N ARG A 306 5.78 -13.36 -9.58
CA ARG A 306 5.78 -14.83 -9.69
C ARG A 306 4.73 -15.45 -10.63
N SER A 307 3.72 -14.72 -11.14
CA SER A 307 2.68 -15.36 -11.98
C SER A 307 3.11 -15.42 -13.44
N PRO A 308 3.06 -16.61 -14.08
CA PRO A 308 3.46 -16.78 -15.46
C PRO A 308 2.53 -15.97 -16.36
N ASP A 309 3.03 -15.66 -17.57
CA ASP A 309 2.29 -15.16 -18.73
C ASP A 309 0.75 -15.29 -18.62
N PRO A 310 -0.03 -14.22 -18.87
CA PRO A 310 -1.51 -14.25 -18.87
C PRO A 310 -2.15 -15.43 -19.61
N PHE A 311 -1.43 -16.07 -20.54
CA PHE A 311 -1.87 -17.27 -21.25
C PHE A 311 -1.79 -18.58 -20.41
N GLU A 312 -1.02 -18.65 -19.33
CA GLU A 312 -0.75 -19.85 -18.50
C GLU A 312 -1.54 -19.96 -17.19
N LEU A 313 -2.16 -18.88 -16.75
CA LEU A 313 -2.99 -18.85 -15.54
C LEU A 313 -4.03 -19.99 -15.53
N ASN A 314 -4.26 -20.61 -14.36
CA ASN A 314 -5.34 -21.59 -14.21
C ASN A 314 -6.72 -20.90 -14.36
N LEU A 315 -7.81 -21.67 -14.42
CA LEU A 315 -9.13 -21.08 -14.67
C LEU A 315 -9.55 -20.06 -13.59
N VAL A 316 -9.15 -20.26 -12.34
CA VAL A 316 -9.46 -19.40 -11.21
C VAL A 316 -8.64 -18.12 -11.28
N GLU A 317 -7.33 -18.23 -11.47
CA GLU A 317 -6.42 -17.10 -11.65
C GLU A 317 -6.81 -16.26 -12.87
N LYS A 318 -7.15 -16.89 -14.01
CA LYS A 318 -7.69 -16.20 -15.19
C LYS A 318 -8.97 -15.43 -14.87
N THR A 319 -9.82 -16.00 -14.03
CA THR A 319 -11.08 -15.37 -13.63
C THR A 319 -10.83 -14.19 -12.71
N LEU A 320 -9.96 -14.35 -11.70
CA LEU A 320 -9.62 -13.29 -10.75
C LEU A 320 -8.88 -12.14 -11.44
N ASN A 321 -7.86 -12.46 -12.25
CA ASN A 321 -7.08 -11.45 -12.98
C ASN A 321 -7.97 -10.65 -13.95
N ARG A 322 -8.83 -11.32 -14.74
CA ARG A 322 -9.78 -10.62 -15.64
C ARG A 322 -10.72 -9.65 -14.90
N ASN A 323 -11.00 -9.90 -13.63
CA ASN A 323 -11.85 -9.05 -12.80
C ASN A 323 -11.08 -8.04 -11.95
N GLY A 324 -9.77 -7.84 -12.18
CA GLY A 324 -8.99 -6.83 -11.47
C GLY A 324 -8.29 -7.30 -10.21
N ILE A 325 -8.12 -8.60 -10.03
CA ILE A 325 -7.51 -9.19 -8.83
C ILE A 325 -6.36 -10.11 -9.26
N PRO A 326 -5.11 -9.63 -9.29
CA PRO A 326 -3.95 -10.41 -9.68
C PRO A 326 -3.45 -11.27 -8.51
N VAL A 327 -4.20 -12.32 -8.17
CA VAL A 327 -3.82 -13.24 -7.07
C VAL A 327 -3.63 -14.65 -7.59
N SER A 328 -2.63 -15.34 -7.04
CA SER A 328 -2.32 -16.74 -7.33
C SER A 328 -3.34 -17.69 -6.70
N GLU A 329 -3.38 -18.93 -7.17
CA GLU A 329 -4.14 -19.99 -6.50
C GLU A 329 -3.68 -20.19 -5.04
N ASP A 330 -2.40 -19.98 -4.75
CA ASP A 330 -1.83 -20.18 -3.42
C ASP A 330 -2.32 -19.13 -2.42
N VAL A 331 -2.42 -17.86 -2.84
CA VAL A 331 -3.10 -16.82 -2.04
C VAL A 331 -4.57 -17.21 -1.78
N VAL A 332 -5.28 -17.79 -2.76
CA VAL A 332 -6.65 -18.29 -2.55
C VAL A 332 -6.69 -19.44 -1.53
N LYS A 333 -5.72 -20.37 -1.56
CA LYS A 333 -5.58 -21.43 -0.56
C LYS A 333 -5.34 -20.84 0.84
N SER A 334 -4.54 -19.78 0.93
CA SER A 334 -4.29 -19.06 2.18
C SER A 334 -5.57 -18.50 2.79
N TYR A 335 -6.43 -17.86 1.99
CA TYR A 335 -7.75 -17.43 2.45
C TYR A 335 -8.64 -18.60 2.92
N ILE A 336 -8.54 -19.77 2.29
CA ILE A 336 -9.26 -20.98 2.72
C ILE A 336 -8.73 -21.49 4.06
N LEU A 337 -7.41 -21.55 4.25
CA LEU A 337 -6.78 -21.96 5.50
C LEU A 337 -7.20 -21.04 6.64
N ASP A 338 -7.20 -19.73 6.42
CA ASP A 338 -7.72 -18.77 7.39
C ASP A 338 -9.22 -18.98 7.68
N ALA A 339 -10.07 -19.24 6.67
CA ALA A 339 -11.47 -19.56 6.93
C ALA A 339 -11.65 -20.81 7.81
N LEU A 340 -10.82 -21.84 7.58
CA LEU A 340 -10.79 -23.05 8.41
C LEU A 340 -10.28 -22.76 9.84
N PHE A 341 -9.30 -21.87 9.99
CA PHE A 341 -8.81 -21.37 11.27
C PHE A 341 -9.90 -20.65 12.07
N ARG A 342 -10.61 -19.71 11.43
CA ARG A 342 -11.77 -18.99 12.00
C ARG A 342 -12.99 -19.87 12.22
N ARG A 343 -12.99 -21.09 11.68
CA ARG A 343 -14.13 -22.03 11.62
C ARG A 343 -15.33 -21.43 10.87
N ASP A 344 -15.05 -20.57 9.92
CA ASP A 344 -16.03 -20.01 9.02
C ASP A 344 -16.45 -21.08 7.99
N LYS A 345 -17.75 -21.13 7.71
CA LYS A 345 -18.34 -22.08 6.75
C LYS A 345 -19.09 -21.36 5.64
N ASP A 346 -19.16 -20.04 5.69
CA ASP A 346 -19.83 -19.24 4.69
C ASP A 346 -18.89 -19.01 3.50
N ILE A 347 -19.17 -19.72 2.40
CA ILE A 347 -18.40 -19.60 1.17
C ILE A 347 -18.57 -18.22 0.54
N SER A 348 -19.73 -17.59 0.68
CA SER A 348 -19.96 -16.26 0.14
C SER A 348 -19.15 -15.22 0.93
N ALA A 349 -19.04 -15.37 2.26
CA ALA A 349 -18.16 -14.52 3.06
C ALA A 349 -16.68 -14.72 2.72
N LEU A 350 -16.23 -15.97 2.52
CA LEU A 350 -14.88 -16.28 2.05
C LEU A 350 -14.61 -15.64 0.67
N LEU A 351 -15.56 -15.74 -0.26
CA LEU A 351 -15.44 -15.13 -1.57
C LEU A 351 -15.35 -13.60 -1.48
N GLU A 352 -16.11 -12.96 -0.60
CA GLU A 352 -16.06 -11.49 -0.42
C GLU A 352 -14.75 -11.01 0.20
N ARG A 353 -13.99 -11.90 0.85
CA ARG A 353 -12.65 -11.59 1.35
C ARG A 353 -11.59 -11.73 0.26
N ILE A 354 -11.74 -12.68 -0.65
CA ILE A 354 -10.86 -12.82 -1.82
C ILE A 354 -11.18 -11.72 -2.85
N VAL A 355 -12.47 -11.45 -3.05
CA VAL A 355 -13.02 -10.52 -4.03
C VAL A 355 -13.92 -9.51 -3.30
N PRO A 356 -13.36 -8.36 -2.88
CA PRO A 356 -14.13 -7.34 -2.17
C PRO A 356 -15.35 -6.85 -2.96
N PRO A 357 -16.45 -6.46 -2.29
CA PRO A 357 -17.67 -5.99 -2.97
C PRO A 357 -17.48 -4.78 -3.90
N SER A 358 -16.39 -4.02 -3.75
CA SER A 358 -16.06 -2.90 -4.65
C SER A 358 -15.64 -3.37 -6.04
N VAL A 359 -15.14 -4.61 -6.17
CA VAL A 359 -14.74 -5.24 -7.42
C VAL A 359 -15.95 -5.72 -8.20
N ALA A 360 -16.02 -5.36 -9.49
CA ALA A 360 -17.15 -5.70 -10.35
C ALA A 360 -17.06 -7.14 -10.86
N LEU A 361 -17.65 -8.09 -10.14
CA LEU A 361 -17.68 -9.49 -10.54
C LEU A 361 -18.95 -9.85 -11.32
N GLY A 362 -18.80 -10.42 -12.52
CA GLY A 362 -19.92 -10.95 -13.30
C GLY A 362 -20.59 -12.14 -12.61
N LYS A 363 -21.93 -12.28 -12.74
CA LYS A 363 -22.67 -13.36 -12.07
C LYS A 363 -22.14 -14.76 -12.36
N GLY A 364 -21.77 -15.04 -13.62
CA GLY A 364 -21.19 -16.34 -14.01
C GLY A 364 -19.81 -16.61 -13.42
N ASP A 365 -19.00 -15.57 -13.24
CA ASP A 365 -17.68 -15.66 -12.62
C ASP A 365 -17.82 -15.90 -11.11
N ARG A 366 -18.77 -15.22 -10.46
CA ARG A 366 -19.11 -15.44 -9.06
C ARG A 366 -19.54 -16.88 -8.81
N ASP A 367 -20.51 -17.39 -9.57
CA ASP A 367 -21.00 -18.77 -9.42
C ASP A 367 -19.87 -19.79 -9.61
N SER A 368 -18.97 -19.57 -10.58
CA SER A 368 -17.83 -20.45 -10.86
C SER A 368 -16.79 -20.46 -9.73
N LEU A 369 -16.49 -19.28 -9.17
CA LEU A 369 -15.57 -19.15 -8.03
C LEU A 369 -16.15 -19.78 -6.76
N GLU A 370 -17.45 -19.60 -6.47
CA GLU A 370 -18.09 -20.25 -5.33
C GLU A 370 -18.04 -21.78 -5.44
N GLU A 371 -18.31 -22.34 -6.64
CA GLU A 371 -18.21 -23.79 -6.87
C GLU A 371 -16.79 -24.31 -6.66
N TYR A 372 -15.78 -23.58 -7.16
CA TYR A 372 -14.38 -23.89 -6.94
C TYR A 372 -14.00 -23.88 -5.44
N LEU A 373 -14.38 -22.82 -4.72
CA LEU A 373 -14.10 -22.68 -3.29
C LEU A 373 -14.74 -23.79 -2.47
N VAL A 374 -15.99 -24.19 -2.77
CA VAL A 374 -16.63 -25.34 -2.12
C VAL A 374 -15.80 -26.61 -2.27
N GLY A 375 -15.30 -26.88 -3.48
CA GLY A 375 -14.45 -28.02 -3.77
C GLY A 375 -13.14 -27.98 -3.00
N MET A 376 -12.48 -26.81 -2.99
CA MET A 376 -11.16 -26.63 -2.41
C MET A 376 -11.19 -26.62 -0.87
N VAL A 377 -12.17 -25.95 -0.25
CA VAL A 377 -12.39 -25.99 1.21
C VAL A 377 -12.58 -27.44 1.69
N LYS A 378 -13.33 -28.25 0.94
CA LYS A 378 -13.51 -29.67 1.27
C LYS A 378 -12.21 -30.46 1.11
N HIS A 379 -11.44 -30.17 0.07
CA HIS A 379 -10.17 -30.84 -0.19
C HIS A 379 -9.14 -30.54 0.91
N ILE A 380 -8.87 -29.26 1.18
CA ILE A 380 -7.93 -28.77 2.21
C ILE A 380 -8.38 -29.21 3.59
N GLY A 381 -9.68 -29.13 3.88
CA GLY A 381 -10.25 -29.55 5.16
C GLY A 381 -10.00 -31.02 5.54
N HIS A 382 -9.63 -31.90 4.60
CA HIS A 382 -9.26 -33.29 4.93
C HIS A 382 -7.89 -33.43 5.59
N TYR A 383 -6.95 -32.53 5.30
CA TYR A 383 -5.58 -32.58 5.83
C TYR A 383 -5.22 -31.37 6.70
N TYR A 384 -6.10 -30.37 6.78
CA TYR A 384 -5.98 -29.23 7.68
C TYR A 384 -5.86 -29.65 9.15
N SER A 385 -4.94 -29.02 9.88
CA SER A 385 -4.67 -29.29 11.29
C SER A 385 -4.66 -27.98 12.09
N PRO A 386 -5.69 -27.71 12.92
CA PRO A 386 -5.74 -26.51 13.77
C PRO A 386 -4.55 -26.37 14.73
N PHE A 387 -3.90 -27.49 15.08
CA PHE A 387 -2.73 -27.48 15.96
C PHE A 387 -1.47 -27.03 15.25
N LYS A 388 -1.31 -27.40 13.97
CA LYS A 388 -0.20 -26.92 13.15
C LYS A 388 -0.40 -25.46 12.76
N ASP A 389 -1.66 -25.07 12.59
CA ASP A 389 -2.03 -23.74 12.13
C ASP A 389 -2.11 -22.68 13.24
N ALA A 390 -2.07 -23.09 14.51
CA ALA A 390 -2.21 -22.18 15.64
C ALA A 390 -1.20 -21.00 15.66
N PRO A 391 0.11 -21.19 15.40
CA PRO A 391 1.07 -20.09 15.41
C PRO A 391 0.97 -19.19 14.17
N ILE A 392 0.55 -19.75 13.02
CA ILE A 392 0.53 -19.05 11.72
C ILE A 392 -0.80 -18.34 11.47
N GLY A 393 -1.91 -18.95 11.92
CA GLY A 393 -3.26 -18.57 11.53
C GLY A 393 -3.61 -17.12 11.89
N ALA A 394 -3.07 -16.58 12.98
CA ALA A 394 -3.28 -15.18 13.37
C ALA A 394 -2.57 -14.18 12.43
N ILE A 395 -1.34 -14.49 12.01
CA ILE A 395 -0.58 -13.64 11.08
C ILE A 395 -1.24 -13.72 9.70
N ARG A 396 -1.56 -14.92 9.21
CA ARG A 396 -2.30 -15.14 7.96
C ARG A 396 -3.64 -14.40 7.96
N GLN A 397 -4.33 -14.39 9.09
CA GLN A 397 -5.58 -13.66 9.27
C GLN A 397 -5.43 -12.18 8.94
N ARG A 398 -4.46 -11.54 9.60
CA ARG A 398 -4.21 -10.10 9.50
C ARG A 398 -3.66 -9.73 8.13
N MET A 399 -2.74 -10.54 7.58
CA MET A 399 -2.23 -10.39 6.21
C MET A 399 -3.38 -10.42 5.19
N GLY A 400 -4.27 -11.40 5.30
CA GLY A 400 -5.44 -11.51 4.43
C GLY A 400 -6.39 -10.31 4.57
N GLU A 401 -6.53 -9.72 5.76
CA GLU A 401 -7.34 -8.52 5.98
C GLU A 401 -6.73 -7.27 5.34
N LEU A 402 -5.42 -7.05 5.49
CA LEU A 402 -4.68 -5.98 4.82
C LEU A 402 -4.76 -6.14 3.30
N HIS A 403 -4.47 -7.34 2.78
CA HIS A 403 -4.53 -7.65 1.35
C HIS A 403 -5.92 -7.37 0.75
N THR A 404 -7.00 -7.81 1.43
CA THR A 404 -8.39 -7.49 1.05
C THR A 404 -8.65 -5.99 1.05
N ALA A 405 -8.18 -5.27 2.08
CA ALA A 405 -8.42 -3.84 2.23
C ALA A 405 -7.75 -3.02 1.11
N VAL A 406 -6.52 -3.38 0.74
CA VAL A 406 -5.78 -2.75 -0.36
C VAL A 406 -6.49 -2.94 -1.70
N ILE A 407 -6.93 -4.17 -2.02
CA ILE A 407 -7.71 -4.45 -3.23
C ILE A 407 -9.02 -3.66 -3.24
N ASP A 408 -9.72 -3.60 -2.11
CA ASP A 408 -10.98 -2.88 -2.00
C ASP A 408 -10.79 -1.37 -2.22
N LEU A 409 -9.77 -0.77 -1.61
CA LEU A 409 -9.43 0.64 -1.80
C LEU A 409 -9.03 0.92 -3.25
N ALA A 410 -8.13 0.12 -3.82
CA ALA A 410 -7.73 0.24 -5.21
C ALA A 410 -8.96 0.18 -6.14
N ALA A 411 -9.83 -0.83 -5.99
CA ALA A 411 -11.04 -0.99 -6.79
C ALA A 411 -12.01 0.20 -6.65
N ARG A 412 -12.13 0.81 -5.46
CA ARG A 412 -12.93 2.03 -5.25
C ARG A 412 -12.35 3.22 -6.01
N LEU A 413 -11.04 3.39 -6.01
CA LEU A 413 -10.36 4.46 -6.77
C LEU A 413 -10.49 4.25 -8.28
N CYS A 414 -10.58 2.99 -8.74
CA CYS A 414 -10.83 2.62 -10.12
C CYS A 414 -12.28 2.87 -10.58
N LYS A 415 -13.21 3.14 -9.65
CA LYS A 415 -14.64 3.12 -9.93
C LYS A 415 -15.13 4.45 -10.51
N GLY A 416 -15.42 4.44 -11.81
CA GLY A 416 -16.00 5.59 -12.55
C GLY A 416 -14.98 6.33 -13.41
N ASP A 417 -15.41 7.40 -14.09
CA ASP A 417 -14.57 8.19 -15.02
C ASP A 417 -13.73 9.27 -14.30
N LEU A 418 -13.31 9.03 -13.05
CA LEU A 418 -12.51 10.01 -12.30
C LEU A 418 -11.09 10.07 -12.87
N ASP A 419 -10.63 11.27 -13.20
CA ASP A 419 -9.26 11.49 -13.66
C ASP A 419 -8.32 11.33 -12.46
N PRO A 420 -7.34 10.39 -12.45
CA PRO A 420 -6.48 10.12 -11.29
C PRO A 420 -5.46 11.24 -10.99
N SER A 421 -5.49 12.35 -11.73
CA SER A 421 -4.56 13.47 -11.58
C SER A 421 -4.56 14.16 -10.21
N TRP A 422 -5.57 13.87 -9.38
CA TRP A 422 -5.69 14.39 -8.03
C TRP A 422 -5.18 13.45 -6.94
N LEU A 423 -4.92 12.20 -7.27
CA LEU A 423 -4.36 11.27 -6.31
C LEU A 423 -2.96 11.73 -5.94
N PRO A 424 -2.52 11.47 -4.70
CA PRO A 424 -1.13 11.61 -4.36
C PRO A 424 -0.25 10.78 -5.30
N LYS A 425 0.96 11.25 -5.55
CA LYS A 425 1.92 10.54 -6.40
C LYS A 425 2.20 9.16 -5.83
N HIS A 426 2.47 8.20 -6.71
CA HIS A 426 2.78 6.81 -6.37
C HIS A 426 1.67 6.07 -5.61
N THR A 427 0.46 6.63 -5.46
CA THR A 427 -0.65 5.98 -4.74
C THR A 427 -0.84 4.53 -5.16
N PHE A 428 -0.96 4.29 -6.47
CA PHE A 428 -1.18 2.95 -6.97
C PHE A 428 0.06 2.06 -6.91
N ILE A 429 1.25 2.65 -6.96
CA ILE A 429 2.51 1.92 -6.78
C ILE A 429 2.59 1.40 -5.33
N ILE A 430 2.31 2.26 -4.35
CA ILE A 430 2.32 1.90 -2.93
C ILE A 430 1.28 0.82 -2.65
N LEU A 431 0.04 1.02 -3.11
CA LEU A 431 -1.01 0.01 -2.95
C LEU A 431 -0.61 -1.32 -3.61
N SER A 432 0.00 -1.29 -4.79
CA SER A 432 0.48 -2.51 -5.46
C SER A 432 1.61 -3.20 -4.70
N GLN A 433 2.56 -2.44 -4.13
CA GLN A 433 3.66 -2.98 -3.33
C GLN A 433 3.13 -3.64 -2.04
N ILE A 434 2.24 -2.97 -1.31
CA ILE A 434 1.62 -3.54 -0.11
C ILE A 434 0.84 -4.81 -0.46
N GLN A 435 0.08 -4.82 -1.57
CA GLN A 435 -0.65 -5.99 -2.03
C GLN A 435 0.29 -7.15 -2.41
N GLY A 436 1.38 -6.87 -3.12
CA GLY A 436 2.38 -7.86 -3.51
C GLY A 436 3.10 -8.47 -2.31
N HIS A 437 3.56 -7.63 -1.37
CA HIS A 437 4.23 -8.08 -0.14
C HIS A 437 3.30 -8.92 0.73
N ALA A 438 2.06 -8.47 0.94
CA ALA A 438 1.08 -9.23 1.71
C ALA A 438 0.77 -10.59 1.06
N SER A 439 0.66 -10.63 -0.29
CA SER A 439 0.46 -11.89 -1.03
C SER A 439 1.65 -12.84 -0.89
N GLY A 440 2.88 -12.32 -1.01
CA GLY A 440 4.10 -13.10 -0.87
C GLY A 440 4.23 -13.73 0.52
N VAL A 441 3.98 -12.95 1.58
CA VAL A 441 3.99 -13.48 2.95
C VAL A 441 2.89 -14.53 3.14
N MET A 442 1.70 -14.33 2.58
CA MET A 442 0.63 -15.35 2.63
C MET A 442 1.05 -16.68 1.97
N GLU A 443 1.79 -16.63 0.87
CA GLU A 443 2.36 -17.83 0.23
C GLU A 443 3.44 -18.49 1.10
N ASP A 444 4.37 -17.68 1.62
CA ASP A 444 5.50 -18.16 2.42
C ASP A 444 5.06 -18.75 3.77
N LEU A 445 3.94 -18.29 4.34
CA LEU A 445 3.34 -18.86 5.55
C LEU A 445 2.75 -20.26 5.35
N ASP A 446 2.38 -20.61 4.12
CA ASP A 446 1.59 -21.81 3.80
C ASP A 446 2.43 -22.95 3.19
N THR A 447 3.74 -22.90 3.39
CA THR A 447 4.69 -23.94 2.99
C THR A 447 4.52 -25.24 3.77
N ASP A 448 5.02 -26.35 3.20
CA ASP A 448 4.93 -27.69 3.82
C ASP A 448 5.62 -27.77 5.20
N GLU A 449 6.68 -26.98 5.41
CA GLU A 449 7.34 -26.77 6.69
C GLU A 449 6.90 -25.44 7.30
N SER A 450 6.49 -25.46 8.57
CA SER A 450 6.11 -24.23 9.29
C SER A 450 7.36 -23.37 9.49
N PRO A 451 7.28 -22.05 9.22
CA PRO A 451 8.36 -21.13 9.59
C PRO A 451 8.67 -21.23 11.09
N PRO A 452 9.93 -21.05 11.48
CA PRO A 452 10.32 -20.98 12.88
C PRO A 452 9.76 -19.70 13.53
N GLU A 453 9.69 -19.69 14.87
CA GLU A 453 8.97 -18.66 15.65
C GLU A 453 9.52 -17.24 15.45
N ASP A 454 10.83 -17.13 15.28
CA ASP A 454 11.56 -15.90 14.96
C ASP A 454 11.21 -15.34 13.58
N GLU A 455 11.04 -16.19 12.57
CA GLU A 455 10.60 -15.75 11.24
C GLU A 455 9.13 -15.28 11.26
N LEU A 456 8.28 -15.96 12.04
CA LEU A 456 6.90 -15.53 12.25
C LEU A 456 6.81 -14.16 12.93
N ASP A 457 7.64 -13.92 13.96
CA ASP A 457 7.71 -12.62 14.63
C ASP A 457 8.18 -11.52 13.67
N ALA A 458 9.17 -11.81 12.81
CA ALA A 458 9.63 -10.87 11.79
C ALA A 458 8.55 -10.54 10.75
N MET A 459 7.78 -11.54 10.32
CA MET A 459 6.63 -11.37 9.43
C MET A 459 5.51 -10.52 10.06
N ASP A 460 5.21 -10.72 11.35
CA ASP A 460 4.18 -9.94 12.05
C ASP A 460 4.62 -8.48 12.29
N ASN A 461 5.91 -8.24 12.56
CA ASN A 461 6.46 -6.88 12.65
C ASN A 461 6.42 -6.16 11.29
N SER A 462 6.76 -6.87 10.21
CA SER A 462 6.64 -6.34 8.85
C SER A 462 5.18 -6.00 8.50
N LEU A 463 4.23 -6.81 8.97
CA LEU A 463 2.79 -6.53 8.82
C LEU A 463 2.38 -5.21 9.47
N ASP A 464 2.83 -4.95 10.70
CA ASP A 464 2.51 -3.69 11.40
C ASP A 464 2.96 -2.48 10.57
N SER A 465 4.19 -2.52 10.05
CA SER A 465 4.73 -1.47 9.18
C SER A 465 3.91 -1.28 7.90
N MET A 466 3.47 -2.38 7.27
CA MET A 466 2.63 -2.31 6.07
C MET A 466 1.23 -1.76 6.36
N ILE A 467 0.64 -2.09 7.52
CA ILE A 467 -0.67 -1.56 7.95
C ILE A 467 -0.57 -0.06 8.20
N GLU A 468 0.46 0.40 8.90
CA GLU A 468 0.70 1.82 9.15
C GLU A 468 0.83 2.59 7.82
N THR A 469 1.65 2.08 6.91
CA THR A 469 1.82 2.68 5.58
C THR A 469 0.50 2.73 4.79
N TYR A 470 -0.31 1.66 4.86
CA TYR A 470 -1.62 1.64 4.22
C TYR A 470 -2.57 2.69 4.80
N GLU A 471 -2.63 2.85 6.12
CA GLU A 471 -3.49 3.84 6.77
C GLU A 471 -3.03 5.27 6.47
N ASP A 472 -1.72 5.55 6.52
CA ASP A 472 -1.15 6.85 6.13
C ASP A 472 -1.50 7.20 4.68
N MET A 473 -1.38 6.23 3.77
CA MET A 473 -1.77 6.41 2.38
C MET A 473 -3.26 6.62 2.20
N LYS A 474 -4.09 5.90 2.95
CA LYS A 474 -5.54 6.07 2.92
C LYS A 474 -5.92 7.48 3.38
N ASP A 475 -5.32 7.98 4.46
CA ASP A 475 -5.53 9.34 4.95
C ASP A 475 -5.08 10.39 3.91
N LEU A 476 -3.91 10.19 3.29
CA LEU A 476 -3.40 11.05 2.22
C LEU A 476 -4.34 11.09 1.01
N ILE A 477 -4.91 9.94 0.63
CA ILE A 477 -5.90 9.82 -0.46
C ILE A 477 -7.19 10.52 -0.08
N GLU A 478 -7.66 10.39 1.15
CA GLU A 478 -8.86 11.07 1.66
C GLU A 478 -8.66 12.61 1.64
N ASP A 479 -7.51 13.08 2.12
CA ASP A 479 -7.11 14.50 2.09
C ASP A 479 -6.99 15.05 0.67
N ALA A 480 -6.39 14.28 -0.24
CA ALA A 480 -6.26 14.63 -1.64
C ALA A 480 -7.60 14.61 -2.37
N LEU A 481 -8.47 13.64 -2.07
CA LEU A 481 -9.83 13.57 -2.58
C LEU A 481 -10.65 14.77 -2.10
N ASP A 482 -10.48 15.19 -0.86
CA ASP A 482 -11.12 16.38 -0.33
C ASP A 482 -10.57 17.65 -0.96
N SER A 483 -9.25 17.74 -1.17
CA SER A 483 -8.60 18.82 -1.92
C SER A 483 -9.05 18.86 -3.39
N TYR A 484 -9.24 17.70 -4.02
CA TYR A 484 -9.79 17.58 -5.37
C TYR A 484 -11.23 18.03 -5.43
N ARG A 485 -12.07 17.56 -4.51
CA ARG A 485 -13.47 18.00 -4.39
C ARG A 485 -13.55 19.52 -4.17
N GLN A 486 -12.59 20.11 -3.46
CA GLN A 486 -12.48 21.56 -3.29
C GLN A 486 -12.04 22.30 -4.56
N SER A 487 -11.14 21.72 -5.36
CA SER A 487 -10.53 22.36 -6.56
C SER A 487 -11.30 22.12 -7.87
N ASN A 488 -11.98 20.98 -8.02
CA ASN A 488 -12.84 20.66 -9.15
C ASN A 488 -14.24 21.29 -9.07
N ILE A 489 -14.50 22.07 -8.02
CA ILE A 489 -15.49 23.15 -8.07
C ILE A 489 -14.91 24.22 -9.01
N SER A 490 -15.19 24.07 -10.30
CA SER A 490 -14.57 24.88 -11.34
C SER A 490 -14.76 26.38 -11.07
N GLU A 491 -13.66 27.12 -11.11
CA GLU A 491 -13.64 28.55 -11.39
C GLU A 491 -14.42 28.83 -12.69
N VAL A 492 -15.69 29.20 -12.58
CA VAL A 492 -16.39 29.93 -13.62
C VAL A 492 -16.32 31.41 -13.24
N LYS A 493 -15.26 32.09 -13.71
CA LYS A 493 -15.15 33.55 -13.63
C LYS A 493 -16.19 34.18 -14.57
N PHE A 494 -17.29 34.65 -14.00
CA PHE A 494 -18.18 35.65 -14.61
C PHE A 494 -18.30 36.88 -13.70
N PRO A 495 -18.52 38.08 -14.27
CA PRO A 495 -18.28 39.36 -13.58
C PRO A 495 -19.23 39.56 -12.39
N PRO A 496 -18.86 40.43 -11.42
CA PRO A 496 -19.56 40.51 -10.15
C PRO A 496 -20.94 41.14 -10.36
N ALA A 497 -21.99 40.38 -10.05
CA ALA A 497 -23.34 40.91 -9.89
C ALA A 497 -23.86 40.48 -8.51
N GLY A 498 -23.94 41.42 -7.59
CA GLY A 498 -24.45 41.20 -6.25
C GLY A 498 -25.90 40.70 -6.25
N GLY A 499 -26.09 39.51 -5.69
CA GLY A 499 -27.40 38.92 -5.37
C GLY A 499 -27.19 37.88 -4.27
N ALA A 500 -28.10 37.83 -3.29
CA ALA A 500 -28.00 36.97 -2.12
C ALA A 500 -27.78 35.50 -2.51
N GLU A 501 -26.68 34.92 -2.07
CA GLU A 501 -26.30 33.54 -2.42
C GLU A 501 -27.25 32.53 -1.75
N TRP A 502 -27.79 31.58 -2.51
CA TRP A 502 -28.56 30.46 -1.98
C TRP A 502 -27.67 29.23 -1.79
N ARG A 503 -28.02 28.40 -0.82
CA ARG A 503 -27.28 27.20 -0.41
C ARG A 503 -28.22 26.04 -0.10
N ILE A 504 -27.70 24.83 -0.21
CA ILE A 504 -28.33 23.61 0.30
C ILE A 504 -27.67 23.24 1.62
N PHE A 505 -28.47 23.13 2.68
CA PHE A 505 -28.03 22.65 3.98
C PHE A 505 -28.66 21.30 4.30
N GLN A 506 -27.88 20.37 4.85
CA GLN A 506 -28.39 19.15 5.46
C GLN A 506 -28.68 19.40 6.93
N VAL A 507 -29.86 19.01 7.36
CA VAL A 507 -30.36 19.10 8.73
C VAL A 507 -30.58 17.66 9.20
N SER A 508 -29.67 17.15 10.03
CA SER A 508 -29.67 15.77 10.52
C SER A 508 -30.01 15.74 12.00
N LEU A 509 -30.97 14.89 12.40
CA LEU A 509 -31.37 14.75 13.79
C LEU A 509 -30.43 13.76 14.50
N GLY A 510 -29.63 14.30 15.42
CA GLY A 510 -28.57 13.60 16.14
C GLY A 510 -29.07 12.37 16.88
N GLY A 511 -28.38 11.25 16.67
CA GLY A 511 -28.75 9.98 17.25
C GLY A 511 -29.99 9.34 16.62
N THR A 512 -30.32 9.67 15.37
CA THR A 512 -31.34 9.01 14.54
C THR A 512 -30.90 9.07 13.07
N ASP A 513 -31.55 8.30 12.20
CA ASP A 513 -31.31 8.34 10.75
C ASP A 513 -32.18 9.39 10.02
N VAL A 514 -32.91 10.23 10.78
CA VAL A 514 -33.80 11.26 10.24
C VAL A 514 -33.00 12.47 9.75
N TRP A 515 -33.13 12.81 8.46
CA TRP A 515 -32.50 13.99 7.88
C TRP A 515 -33.34 14.68 6.81
N ARG A 516 -33.09 15.97 6.59
CA ARG A 516 -33.72 16.81 5.57
C ARG A 516 -32.67 17.67 4.89
N ARG A 517 -32.83 17.95 3.58
CA ARG A 517 -32.02 18.92 2.84
C ARG A 517 -32.88 20.11 2.46
N LEU A 518 -32.44 21.30 2.85
CA LEU A 518 -33.16 22.55 2.68
C LEU A 518 -32.38 23.48 1.76
N ALA A 519 -33.04 24.04 0.75
CA ALA A 519 -32.51 25.16 -0.04
C ALA A 519 -32.96 26.47 0.60
N LEU A 520 -32.00 27.32 1.00
CA LEU A 520 -32.26 28.60 1.67
C LEU A 520 -31.16 29.64 1.35
N PRO A 521 -31.48 30.93 1.40
CA PRO A 521 -30.51 32.00 1.21
C PRO A 521 -29.55 32.10 2.40
N GLU A 522 -28.30 32.51 2.17
CA GLU A 522 -27.34 32.82 3.23
C GLU A 522 -27.80 33.96 4.13
N SER A 523 -28.70 34.82 3.65
CA SER A 523 -29.35 35.87 4.44
C SER A 523 -30.36 35.33 5.48
N CYS A 524 -30.66 34.03 5.48
CA CYS A 524 -31.55 33.41 6.46
C CYS A 524 -30.96 33.60 7.87
N ARG A 525 -31.74 34.21 8.76
CA ARG A 525 -31.36 34.43 10.16
C ARG A 525 -31.55 33.17 10.99
N LEU A 526 -30.78 33.00 12.06
CA LEU A 526 -30.92 31.82 12.93
C LEU A 526 -32.29 31.75 13.63
N GLY A 527 -32.95 32.90 13.86
CA GLY A 527 -34.33 32.91 14.36
C GLY A 527 -35.33 32.30 13.36
N GLU A 528 -35.11 32.52 12.06
CA GLU A 528 -35.91 31.95 10.98
C GLU A 528 -35.58 30.46 10.81
N LEU A 529 -34.29 30.11 10.90
CA LEU A 529 -33.81 28.73 10.86
C LEU A 529 -34.44 27.87 11.96
N HIS A 530 -34.61 28.40 13.17
CA HIS A 530 -35.32 27.70 14.25
C HIS A 530 -36.75 27.32 13.84
N ALA A 531 -37.51 28.25 13.26
CA ALA A 531 -38.87 28.00 12.81
C ALA A 531 -38.91 27.00 11.64
N LEU A 532 -37.92 27.04 10.75
CA LEU A 532 -37.77 26.09 9.65
C LEU A 532 -37.46 24.67 10.18
N ILE A 533 -36.57 24.52 11.15
CA ILE A 533 -36.27 23.22 11.79
C ILE A 533 -37.49 22.62 12.47
N GLN A 534 -38.28 23.44 13.18
CA GLN A 534 -39.55 23.00 13.77
C GLN A 534 -40.52 22.46 12.70
N ALA A 535 -40.64 23.17 11.58
CA ALA A 535 -41.48 22.74 10.46
C ALA A 535 -40.98 21.45 9.79
N LEU A 536 -39.65 21.27 9.68
CA LEU A 536 -39.03 20.08 9.08
C LEU A 536 -39.32 18.80 9.86
N PHE A 537 -39.41 18.89 11.19
CA PHE A 537 -39.65 17.75 12.08
C PHE A 537 -41.07 17.69 12.65
N GLY A 538 -41.96 18.62 12.28
CA GLY A 538 -43.35 18.66 12.76
C GLY A 538 -43.48 19.00 14.25
N TRP A 539 -42.51 19.75 14.80
CA TRP A 539 -42.50 20.20 16.19
C TRP A 539 -43.16 21.57 16.32
N SER A 540 -43.69 21.86 17.51
CA SER A 540 -44.48 23.07 17.75
C SER A 540 -44.38 23.67 19.15
N SER A 541 -43.68 23.04 20.10
CA SER A 541 -43.58 23.57 21.46
C SER A 541 -42.62 24.78 21.54
N GLY A 542 -42.90 25.70 22.45
CA GLY A 542 -42.05 26.89 22.68
C GLY A 542 -40.82 26.59 23.55
N SER A 543 -40.26 25.39 23.48
CA SER A 543 -39.17 24.95 24.36
C SER A 543 -37.88 25.72 24.08
N GLY A 544 -37.00 25.83 25.10
CA GLY A 544 -35.72 26.53 24.94
C GLY A 544 -34.80 25.85 23.92
N TYR A 545 -34.05 26.65 23.15
CA TYR A 545 -33.06 26.17 22.18
C TYR A 545 -31.77 26.99 22.22
N HIS A 546 -30.68 26.37 21.76
CA HIS A 546 -29.34 26.95 21.67
C HIS A 546 -28.64 26.53 20.37
N TYR A 547 -27.75 27.39 19.87
CA TYR A 547 -26.88 27.13 18.73
C TYR A 547 -25.42 27.08 19.18
N PHE A 548 -24.64 26.16 18.61
CA PHE A 548 -23.20 26.00 18.83
C PHE A 548 -22.48 25.82 17.50
N LEU A 549 -21.26 26.34 17.38
CA LEU A 549 -20.37 26.02 16.26
C LEU A 549 -19.39 24.93 16.70
N GLU A 550 -19.28 23.89 15.88
CA GLU A 550 -18.29 22.83 15.99
C GLU A 550 -17.05 23.25 15.20
N GLU A 551 -15.92 23.47 15.89
CA GLU A 551 -14.60 23.78 15.31
C GLU A 551 -13.74 22.50 15.39
N GLN A 552 -12.89 22.23 14.38
CA GLN A 552 -11.89 21.15 14.46
C GLN A 552 -10.75 21.54 15.41
N ASP A 553 -10.19 20.54 16.08
CA ASP A 553 -9.17 20.70 17.12
C ASP A 553 -7.98 21.56 16.66
N PRO A 554 -7.55 22.56 17.46
CA PRO A 554 -6.19 23.07 17.34
C PRO A 554 -5.20 21.97 17.80
N PRO A 555 -3.94 21.97 17.31
CA PRO A 555 -2.93 21.02 17.76
C PRO A 555 -2.83 21.04 19.30
N PRO A 556 -2.57 19.90 19.97
CA PRO A 556 -2.70 19.80 21.42
C PRO A 556 -1.74 20.78 22.10
N SER A 557 -2.29 21.86 22.63
CA SER A 557 -1.58 22.71 23.59
C SER A 557 -1.61 22.02 24.95
N VAL A 558 -0.42 21.79 25.49
CA VAL A 558 -0.20 21.26 26.84
C VAL A 558 -0.97 22.13 27.85
N GLU A 559 -1.71 21.49 28.76
CA GLU A 559 -2.45 22.06 29.90
C GLU A 559 -3.92 22.48 29.66
N GLU A 560 -4.84 21.54 29.45
CA GLU A 560 -6.18 21.53 30.10
C GLU A 560 -6.95 20.21 29.81
N PRO A 561 -7.84 19.72 30.69
CA PRO A 561 -8.57 18.48 30.46
C PRO A 561 -9.61 18.63 29.33
N THR A 562 -9.46 17.86 28.26
CA THR A 562 -10.41 17.81 27.15
C THR A 562 -11.79 17.27 27.59
N PRO A 563 -12.92 17.95 27.29
CA PRO A 563 -14.25 17.41 27.50
C PRO A 563 -14.53 16.23 26.54
N PRO A 564 -15.45 15.30 26.86
CA PRO A 564 -15.75 14.10 26.05
C PRO A 564 -16.41 14.40 24.68
N TYR A 565 -16.61 15.67 24.36
CA TYR A 565 -16.97 16.17 23.04
C TYR A 565 -16.07 17.40 22.83
N GLY A 566 -15.39 17.48 21.68
CA GLY A 566 -14.36 18.49 21.39
C GLY A 566 -14.76 19.96 21.62
N PRO A 567 -13.85 20.92 21.40
CA PRO A 567 -14.07 22.32 21.75
C PRO A 567 -15.33 22.89 21.05
N ARG A 568 -16.34 23.26 21.84
CA ARG A 568 -17.58 23.91 21.35
C ARG A 568 -17.57 25.39 21.68
N ARG A 569 -17.72 26.25 20.68
CA ARG A 569 -17.91 27.68 20.91
C ARG A 569 -19.40 28.03 20.98
N HIS A 570 -19.83 28.61 22.10
CA HIS A 570 -21.19 29.12 22.27
C HIS A 570 -21.47 30.33 21.38
N VAL A 571 -22.59 30.31 20.64
CA VAL A 571 -23.12 31.51 19.97
C VAL A 571 -23.82 32.40 21.03
N PRO A 572 -23.50 33.71 21.17
CA PRO A 572 -23.96 34.57 22.27
C PRO A 572 -25.50 34.69 22.44
N ALA A 573 -25.95 35.02 23.66
CA ALA A 573 -27.34 34.95 24.11
C ALA A 573 -28.42 35.55 23.17
N LYS A 574 -29.40 34.70 22.82
CA LYS A 574 -30.73 34.84 22.16
C LYS A 574 -31.11 36.12 21.37
N ARG A 575 -30.82 37.34 21.84
CA ARG A 575 -31.12 38.56 21.07
C ARG A 575 -30.12 38.82 19.94
N LEU A 576 -28.82 38.55 20.16
CA LEU A 576 -27.80 38.70 19.10
C LEU A 576 -27.81 37.50 18.14
N ALA A 577 -28.00 36.28 18.66
CA ALA A 577 -28.03 35.06 17.83
C ALA A 577 -29.19 35.01 16.84
N SER A 578 -30.37 35.55 17.17
CA SER A 578 -31.52 35.54 16.25
C SER A 578 -31.38 36.52 15.08
N GLU A 579 -30.48 37.51 15.18
CA GLU A 579 -30.19 38.50 14.14
C GLU A 579 -29.04 38.06 13.22
N LEU A 580 -28.19 37.14 13.67
CA LEU A 580 -27.12 36.52 12.88
C LEU A 580 -27.68 35.70 11.72
N THR A 581 -27.07 35.86 10.55
CA THR A 581 -27.39 35.13 9.32
C THR A 581 -26.49 33.91 9.12
N LEU A 582 -26.93 32.94 8.33
CA LEU A 582 -26.13 31.75 7.98
C LEU A 582 -24.83 32.12 7.25
N GLY A 583 -24.86 33.17 6.41
CA GLY A 583 -23.67 33.67 5.73
C GLY A 583 -22.61 34.22 6.69
N GLU A 584 -23.02 34.88 7.77
CA GLU A 584 -22.11 35.44 8.78
C GLU A 584 -21.42 34.37 9.62
N LEU A 585 -21.98 33.15 9.69
CA LEU A 585 -21.34 32.02 10.37
C LEU A 585 -20.16 31.42 9.59
N ASN A 586 -19.97 31.80 8.31
CA ASN A 586 -18.91 31.29 7.44
C ASN A 586 -18.77 29.76 7.49
N LEU A 587 -19.91 29.03 7.49
CA LEU A 587 -19.91 27.57 7.48
C LEU A 587 -19.23 27.08 6.19
N ARG A 588 -18.11 26.34 6.34
CA ARG A 588 -17.35 25.69 5.26
C ARG A 588 -17.41 24.17 5.44
N GLY A 589 -17.03 23.39 4.43
CA GLY A 589 -17.17 21.92 4.37
C GLY A 589 -16.35 21.14 5.41
N GLY A 590 -16.60 21.38 6.68
CA GLY A 590 -15.89 20.84 7.85
C GLY A 590 -16.43 21.40 9.19
N ASN A 591 -17.05 22.59 9.18
CA ASN A 591 -17.69 23.18 10.36
C ASN A 591 -19.19 22.90 10.36
N ALA A 592 -19.74 22.51 11.51
CA ALA A 592 -21.16 22.27 11.67
C ALA A 592 -21.81 23.27 12.64
N LEU A 593 -23.04 23.68 12.32
CA LEU A 593 -23.90 24.38 13.26
C LEU A 593 -24.76 23.35 14.00
N ILE A 594 -24.59 23.27 15.31
CA ILE A 594 -25.37 22.38 16.18
C ILE A 594 -26.53 23.16 16.79
N TYR A 595 -27.75 22.66 16.60
CA TYR A 595 -28.97 23.17 17.19
C TYR A 595 -29.47 22.21 18.27
N GLU A 596 -29.47 22.64 19.52
CA GLU A 596 -30.00 21.87 20.65
C GLU A 596 -31.39 22.38 21.02
N TYR A 597 -32.34 21.45 21.16
CA TYR A 597 -33.74 21.74 21.44
C TYR A 597 -34.23 21.02 22.68
N GLY A 598 -34.78 21.79 23.64
CA GLY A 598 -35.35 21.29 24.88
C GLY A 598 -34.39 20.52 25.79
N GLY A 599 -33.07 20.58 25.52
CA GLY A 599 -32.04 19.79 26.20
C GLY A 599 -32.09 18.28 25.91
N LYS A 600 -32.83 17.86 24.88
CA LYS A 600 -33.13 16.44 24.59
C LYS A 600 -32.79 16.04 23.16
N TRP A 601 -32.96 16.96 22.22
CA TRP A 601 -32.71 16.75 20.80
C TRP A 601 -31.56 17.62 20.33
N THR A 602 -30.65 17.03 19.56
CA THR A 602 -29.54 17.73 18.90
C THR A 602 -29.73 17.60 17.41
N VAL A 603 -29.57 18.69 16.66
CA VAL A 603 -29.68 18.72 15.20
C VAL A 603 -28.37 19.26 14.63
N LYS A 604 -27.72 18.50 13.76
CA LYS A 604 -26.49 18.90 13.07
C LYS A 604 -26.87 19.53 11.72
N ILE A 605 -26.42 20.76 11.50
CA ILE A 605 -26.70 21.54 10.29
C ILE A 605 -25.40 21.74 9.53
N LEU A 606 -25.33 21.17 8.34
CA LEU A 606 -24.14 21.14 7.49
C LEU A 606 -24.42 21.84 6.17
N LEU A 607 -23.51 22.71 5.72
CA LEU A 607 -23.56 23.26 4.37
C LEU A 607 -23.14 22.16 3.39
N LEU A 608 -24.03 21.77 2.47
CA LEU A 608 -23.74 20.74 1.46
C LEU A 608 -23.22 21.33 0.15
N SER A 609 -23.84 22.41 -0.33
CA SER A 609 -23.52 22.97 -1.65
C SER A 609 -24.13 24.35 -1.86
N ARG A 610 -23.64 25.05 -2.88
CA ARG A 610 -24.28 26.27 -3.39
C ARG A 610 -25.51 25.90 -4.22
N HIS A 611 -26.59 26.68 -4.10
CA HIS A 611 -27.83 26.53 -4.88
C HIS A 611 -28.02 27.74 -5.77
N GLU A 612 -28.22 27.54 -7.06
CA GLU A 612 -28.59 28.63 -7.97
C GLU A 612 -30.12 28.77 -7.96
N PRO A 613 -30.69 29.83 -7.38
CA PRO A 613 -32.13 29.98 -7.30
C PRO A 613 -32.70 30.32 -8.68
N GLY A 614 -33.80 29.68 -9.06
CA GLY A 614 -34.61 30.17 -10.19
C GLY A 614 -35.26 31.52 -9.87
N PRO A 615 -35.78 32.26 -10.87
CA PRO A 615 -36.55 33.48 -10.62
C PRO A 615 -37.72 33.22 -9.66
N GLY A 616 -37.67 33.82 -8.46
CA GLY A 616 -38.68 33.65 -7.43
C GLY A 616 -38.56 32.36 -6.59
N GLU A 617 -37.38 31.73 -6.54
CA GLU A 617 -37.11 30.57 -5.67
C GLU A 617 -37.53 30.86 -4.22
N GLN A 618 -38.19 29.88 -3.60
CA GLN A 618 -38.62 29.93 -2.20
C GLN A 618 -37.87 28.88 -1.37
N ILE A 619 -37.76 29.12 -0.06
CA ILE A 619 -37.17 28.15 0.87
C ILE A 619 -37.96 26.86 0.79
N ARG A 620 -37.29 25.76 0.45
CA ARG A 620 -37.94 24.45 0.27
C ARG A 620 -37.03 23.30 0.65
N CYS A 621 -37.64 22.22 1.10
CA CYS A 621 -37.01 20.93 1.23
C CYS A 621 -36.85 20.30 -0.16
N VAL A 622 -35.63 19.86 -0.47
CA VAL A 622 -35.25 19.26 -1.77
C VAL A 622 -35.04 17.75 -1.67
N ALA A 623 -34.79 17.22 -0.46
CA ALA A 623 -34.69 15.78 -0.17
C ALA A 623 -34.81 15.52 1.34
N GLY A 624 -35.10 14.28 1.72
CA GLY A 624 -35.14 13.83 3.12
C GLY A 624 -35.42 12.34 3.22
N ALA A 625 -35.17 11.76 4.39
CA ALA A 625 -35.48 10.36 4.68
C ALA A 625 -35.91 10.18 6.14
N GLU A 626 -36.66 9.09 6.39
CA GLU A 626 -37.23 8.69 7.69
C GLU A 626 -38.27 9.66 8.28
N ALA A 627 -39.21 9.09 9.04
CA ALA A 627 -40.21 9.81 9.79
C ALA A 627 -39.59 10.50 11.01
N ALA A 628 -39.95 11.77 11.21
CA ALA A 628 -39.48 12.54 12.37
C ALA A 628 -40.14 12.02 13.66
N PRO A 629 -39.41 11.98 14.78
CA PRO A 629 -39.99 11.59 16.06
C PRO A 629 -41.05 12.60 16.52
N PRO A 630 -42.16 12.14 17.13
CA PRO A 630 -43.07 13.03 17.82
C PRO A 630 -42.34 13.84 18.90
N GLU A 631 -42.63 15.13 18.99
CA GLU A 631 -41.89 16.09 19.83
C GLU A 631 -41.82 15.69 21.32
N TYR A 632 -42.87 15.04 21.83
CA TYR A 632 -42.98 14.63 23.23
C TYR A 632 -42.15 13.38 23.57
N ILE A 633 -41.50 12.75 22.59
CA ILE A 633 -40.57 11.64 22.85
C ILE A 633 -39.29 12.18 23.47
N ASP A 634 -38.90 11.59 24.60
CA ASP A 634 -37.81 12.04 25.45
C ASP A 634 -36.43 11.64 24.90
N GLY A 635 -36.06 12.22 23.77
CA GLY A 635 -34.73 12.10 23.15
C GLY A 635 -34.51 10.84 22.29
N PRO A 636 -33.33 10.77 21.63
CA PRO A 636 -33.05 9.80 20.56
C PRO A 636 -33.03 8.35 21.04
N MET A 637 -32.55 8.09 22.26
CA MET A 637 -32.48 6.73 22.82
C MET A 637 -33.87 6.12 23.02
N ARG A 638 -34.82 6.92 23.53
CA ARG A 638 -36.20 6.45 23.74
C ARG A 638 -36.88 6.21 22.39
N PHE A 639 -36.63 7.07 21.41
CA PHE A 639 -37.17 6.90 20.07
C PHE A 639 -36.65 5.63 19.39
N ARG A 640 -35.34 5.39 19.39
CA ARG A 640 -34.74 4.15 18.83
C ARG A 640 -35.29 2.89 19.51
N ARG A 641 -35.53 2.92 20.82
CA ARG A 641 -36.16 1.79 21.53
C ARG A 641 -37.58 1.52 21.04
N TYR A 642 -38.36 2.56 20.72
CA TYR A 642 -39.69 2.36 20.14
C TYR A 642 -39.63 1.85 18.70
N LEU A 643 -38.67 2.31 17.89
CA LEU A 643 -38.45 1.77 16.53
C LEU A 643 -38.08 0.28 16.57
N ALA A 644 -37.09 -0.09 17.40
CA ALA A 644 -36.70 -1.49 17.59
C ALA A 644 -37.85 -2.35 18.12
N ALA A 645 -38.71 -1.80 18.99
CA ALA A 645 -39.90 -2.49 19.48
C ALA A 645 -40.99 -2.67 18.41
N LEU A 646 -41.09 -1.77 17.42
CA LEU A 646 -41.99 -1.92 16.28
C LEU A 646 -41.52 -2.99 15.31
N GLU A 647 -40.20 -3.10 15.10
CA GLU A 647 -39.59 -4.03 14.16
C GLU A 647 -39.51 -5.46 14.72
N GLN A 648 -39.03 -5.63 15.97
CA GLN A 648 -38.65 -6.93 16.53
C GLN A 648 -39.12 -7.15 17.99
N GLY A 649 -39.91 -6.22 18.56
CA GLY A 649 -40.33 -6.28 19.97
C GLY A 649 -41.45 -7.27 20.30
N ALA A 650 -41.59 -7.63 21.57
CA ALA A 650 -42.71 -8.43 22.03
C ALA A 650 -44.06 -7.67 21.86
N GLU A 651 -45.19 -8.37 21.73
CA GLU A 651 -46.49 -7.73 21.44
C GLU A 651 -46.85 -6.61 22.44
N THR A 652 -46.50 -6.74 23.72
CA THR A 652 -46.71 -5.69 24.73
C THR A 652 -45.85 -4.45 24.50
N GLU A 653 -44.62 -4.62 24.01
CA GLU A 653 -43.69 -3.54 23.69
C GLU A 653 -44.09 -2.85 22.38
N ARG A 654 -44.51 -3.64 21.39
CA ARG A 654 -45.05 -3.14 20.12
C ARG A 654 -46.32 -2.32 20.31
N GLN A 655 -47.25 -2.78 21.15
CA GLN A 655 -48.46 -2.02 21.51
C GLN A 655 -48.13 -0.73 22.27
N MET A 656 -47.09 -0.75 23.11
CA MET A 656 -46.60 0.46 23.78
C MET A 656 -45.99 1.44 22.78
N ALA A 657 -45.16 0.97 21.85
CA ALA A 657 -44.56 1.79 20.80
C ALA A 657 -45.63 2.43 19.89
N LEU A 658 -46.63 1.66 19.42
CA LEU A 658 -47.76 2.19 18.63
C LEU A 658 -48.62 3.19 19.41
N ARG A 659 -48.75 3.02 20.73
CA ARG A 659 -49.49 3.98 21.58
C ARG A 659 -48.75 5.32 21.68
N GLU A 660 -47.42 5.27 21.80
CA GLU A 660 -46.58 6.45 21.99
C GLU A 660 -46.23 7.15 20.67
N LEU A 661 -45.96 6.41 19.59
CA LEU A 661 -45.62 6.96 18.27
C LEU A 661 -46.85 7.28 17.41
N GLY A 662 -47.98 6.64 17.68
CA GLY A 662 -49.19 6.71 16.86
C GLY A 662 -49.48 5.39 16.15
N LYS A 663 -50.76 5.03 16.04
CA LYS A 663 -51.18 3.73 15.49
C LYS A 663 -50.82 3.52 14.02
N ASP A 664 -50.73 4.62 13.27
CA ASP A 664 -50.42 4.64 11.85
C ASP A 664 -48.99 5.15 11.60
N PHE A 665 -48.11 5.07 12.60
CA PHE A 665 -46.72 5.51 12.47
C PHE A 665 -45.92 4.53 11.60
N ASP A 666 -45.32 5.05 10.55
CA ASP A 666 -44.41 4.35 9.64
C ASP A 666 -43.03 5.03 9.74
N SER A 667 -42.00 4.25 10.11
CA SER A 667 -40.65 4.78 10.36
C SER A 667 -39.98 5.29 9.09
N GLU A 668 -40.23 4.66 7.94
CA GLU A 668 -39.57 5.01 6.67
C GLU A 668 -40.31 6.14 5.94
N ALA A 669 -41.50 6.53 6.41
CA ALA A 669 -42.36 7.47 5.71
C ALA A 669 -41.82 8.91 5.72
N PHE A 670 -41.48 9.43 4.54
CA PHE A 670 -41.21 10.85 4.31
C PHE A 670 -41.90 11.37 3.03
N ASP A 671 -42.78 12.37 3.18
CA ASP A 671 -43.41 13.09 2.05
C ASP A 671 -42.85 14.52 1.94
N ILE A 672 -42.01 14.72 0.91
CA ILE A 672 -41.41 16.01 0.57
C ILE A 672 -42.47 17.09 0.27
N ASN A 673 -43.62 16.74 -0.32
CA ASN A 673 -44.67 17.69 -0.63
C ASN A 673 -45.38 18.16 0.64
N SER A 674 -45.61 17.26 1.60
CA SER A 674 -46.14 17.62 2.91
C SER A 674 -45.17 18.50 3.70
N CYS A 675 -43.88 18.16 3.68
CA CYS A 675 -42.83 18.96 4.28
C CYS A 675 -42.80 20.39 3.70
N ASN A 676 -42.86 20.53 2.37
CA ASN A 676 -42.88 21.83 1.70
C ASN A 676 -44.14 22.65 1.98
N ARG A 677 -45.31 22.02 2.18
CA ARG A 677 -46.52 22.74 2.63
C ARG A 677 -46.34 23.32 4.04
N SER A 678 -45.75 22.56 4.96
CA SER A 678 -45.46 23.01 6.32
C SER A 678 -44.45 24.17 6.33
N LEU A 679 -43.40 24.08 5.51
CA LEU A 679 -42.42 25.16 5.33
C LEU A 679 -43.08 26.44 4.81
N ALA A 680 -43.91 26.36 3.76
CA ALA A 680 -44.62 27.52 3.21
C ALA A 680 -45.53 28.22 4.23
N ALA A 681 -46.19 27.44 5.11
CA ALA A 681 -47.06 27.98 6.16
C ALA A 681 -46.30 28.74 7.26
N VAL A 682 -45.04 28.38 7.50
CA VAL A 682 -44.15 29.06 8.45
C VAL A 682 -43.50 30.29 7.81
N ILE A 683 -43.01 30.17 6.57
CA ILE A 683 -42.42 31.28 5.82
C ILE A 683 -43.41 32.44 5.68
N GLY A 684 -44.70 32.18 5.44
CA GLY A 684 -45.72 33.23 5.36
C GLY A 684 -46.04 33.94 6.69
N LYS A 685 -45.52 33.46 7.83
CA LYS A 685 -45.67 34.07 9.16
C LYS A 685 -44.41 34.79 9.64
N ILE A 686 -43.29 34.56 8.97
CA ILE A 686 -42.02 35.25 9.19
C ILE A 686 -42.06 36.48 8.27
N GLU A 687 -42.14 37.69 8.82
CA GLU A 687 -41.95 38.90 8.01
C GLU A 687 -40.49 38.91 7.53
N LEU A 688 -40.26 38.48 6.28
CA LEU A 688 -38.96 38.54 5.58
C LEU A 688 -38.54 39.98 5.29
#